data_AF-A0A814AA70-F1
#
_entry.id   AF-A0A814AA70-F1
#
_cell.length_a   1.000
_cell.length_b   1.000
_cell.length_c   1.000
_cell.angle_alpha   90.00
_cell.angle_beta   90.00
_cell.angle_gamma   90.00
#
_symmetry.space_group_name_H-M   'P 1'
#
loop_
_entity.id
_entity.type
_entity.pdbx_description
1 polymer ?
#
loop_
_entity_poly.entity_id
_entity_poly.type
_entity_poly.pdbx_seq_one_letter_code
_entity_poly.pdbx_strand_id
1 'polypeptide(L)'
;MSTKVIELKIDDDDDGENASRKKLSTTIKDIVLIGICFLILIIMIIVLVIMRSLTIQLLALIIISTVAIFLVICIFSIRLWMKLKKQNIESSQSKKKNIGNCIVNAISIGLTVLTLLLSASVMSPLNLGYSSFATFVVFLIYMSTIIWIITLIVYILIIAISFLWKKSYSIRQQLSYGTVSFFIGSFLICSLFMLIVAVTINSALSGFGLGLALALSHTLLVGGIVGAILYHSKTVKIICSVLAAIGCVGVCLILWYYLIDGYTMKIDIIIPSERFPHNLTNDPSLNGNYSYGFLTYGSGFDNRIEYGSKASIITPTIDLSSIITLSSFNKQYFKYNESALPLNGQIWYPTNISNGPYPIVLMVHGNHISTESSEPGYEYLGTMLASQGFLAVSIDENFLNVAPLYSGTGYGRMSKIKKYDVSFSRRSQFIARALIILETLKQLCLWNTQEKNQFYNQLDLSNIGLMGHSVGGETIVIAYVLNKLKYLPDYPTSISLNNYNFGIKALFSISGTDDGYTPLGHSLESHDVTMFGIHGIYDGDLSSFLFQAKLKNLQFTSNSSNYNFKASLYVHQANHGQFNTNWGRYDLMPGVNQLMNVRPIMTIEHQQHICKMYMAALMNIVLKNQMQYRILFEDYRAGLTYLHHTNYISTFQDSNEIVIADFENYDVTLGTITGSTINATNLLLWGSVYVNVYRSAMLILQPVENLVGKYAINLQNSINGSSIRFMIGRTPEGQVDNLTVLLWYENETFDSFIVHVLPALSKRIFKLSSTEYVTAVQTISLPLLSPVIGLEFVVNDTNAQFLIDNIVVAK
;
A
#
# COMPACT_ATOMS: atom_id res chain seq x y z
N MET A 1 70.64 48.68 76.34
CA MET A 1 71.23 47.82 77.40
C MET A 1 70.46 46.52 77.46
N SER A 2 71.17 45.44 77.78
CA SER A 2 70.77 44.05 78.04
C SER A 2 70.31 43.16 76.87
N THR A 3 71.32 42.57 76.24
CA THR A 3 71.44 41.15 75.87
C THR A 3 70.72 40.15 76.80
N LYS A 4 70.06 39.14 76.22
CA LYS A 4 70.35 37.72 76.52
C LYS A 4 69.87 36.80 75.39
N VAL A 5 70.84 36.05 74.88
CA VAL A 5 70.75 34.95 73.91
C VAL A 5 70.32 33.69 74.65
N ILE A 6 69.39 32.92 74.08
CA ILE A 6 69.29 31.46 74.27
C ILE A 6 68.90 30.85 72.91
N GLU A 7 69.83 30.12 72.29
CA GLU A 7 69.58 29.20 71.19
C GLU A 7 68.77 28.00 71.70
N LEU A 8 67.74 27.57 70.96
CA LEU A 8 67.27 26.19 70.98
C LEU A 8 66.78 25.80 69.57
N LYS A 9 67.15 24.56 69.23
CA LYS A 9 67.14 23.90 67.93
C LYS A 9 65.79 23.88 67.20
N ILE A 10 65.94 23.93 65.88
CA ILE A 10 65.01 23.52 64.82
C ILE A 10 64.62 22.04 65.01
N ASP A 11 63.32 21.77 64.92
CA ASP A 11 62.79 20.63 64.16
C ASP A 11 61.54 21.12 63.42
N ASP A 12 61.55 20.93 62.10
CA ASP A 12 60.52 21.31 61.14
C ASP A 12 59.26 20.46 61.30
N ASP A 13 58.08 21.10 61.33
CA ASP A 13 56.80 20.43 61.06
C ASP A 13 55.79 21.44 60.48
N ASP A 14 56.02 21.84 59.22
CA ASP A 14 55.18 22.79 58.47
C ASP A 14 54.23 22.09 57.45
N ASP A 15 53.78 20.87 57.77
CA ASP A 15 52.88 20.07 56.92
C ASP A 15 51.39 20.12 57.35
N GLY A 16 51.06 20.78 58.46
CA GLY A 16 49.70 20.82 59.02
C GLY A 16 48.74 21.81 58.36
N GLU A 17 49.23 23.00 57.95
CA GLU A 17 48.35 24.12 57.59
C GLU A 17 47.98 24.17 56.10
N ASN A 18 48.82 23.62 55.22
CA ASN A 18 48.53 23.53 53.78
C ASN A 18 47.53 22.40 53.44
N ALA A 19 47.46 21.36 54.27
CA ALA A 19 46.52 20.24 54.07
C ALA A 19 45.07 20.63 54.40
N SER A 20 44.86 21.47 55.42
CA SER A 20 43.52 21.92 55.84
C SER A 20 42.90 22.90 54.84
N ARG A 21 43.66 23.86 54.31
CA ARG A 21 43.20 24.80 53.27
C ARG A 21 42.89 24.11 51.93
N LYS A 22 43.68 23.12 51.51
CA LYS A 22 43.42 22.36 50.28
C LYS A 22 42.14 21.53 50.38
N LYS A 23 41.91 20.91 51.54
CA LYS A 23 40.73 20.08 51.84
C LYS A 23 39.46 20.91 51.91
N LEU A 24 39.52 22.12 52.49
CA LEU A 24 38.40 23.07 52.54
C LEU A 24 38.01 23.59 51.14
N SER A 25 38.97 23.84 50.25
CA SER A 25 38.67 24.31 48.87
C SER A 25 38.01 23.25 47.98
N THR A 26 38.32 21.96 48.19
CA THR A 26 37.65 20.85 47.49
C THR A 26 36.22 20.66 47.98
N THR A 27 35.98 20.74 49.29
CA THR A 27 34.63 20.61 49.87
C THR A 27 33.70 21.73 49.41
N ILE A 28 34.21 22.96 49.26
CA ILE A 28 33.44 24.10 48.75
C ILE A 28 33.08 23.92 47.26
N LYS A 29 33.99 23.38 46.43
CA LYS A 29 33.70 23.06 45.02
C LYS A 29 32.65 21.96 44.86
N ASP A 30 32.68 20.95 45.73
CA ASP A 30 31.70 19.87 45.73
C ASP A 30 30.31 20.36 46.18
N ILE A 31 30.24 21.27 47.16
CA ILE A 31 28.98 21.89 47.60
C ILE A 31 28.39 22.80 46.52
N VAL A 32 29.21 23.57 45.81
CA VAL A 32 28.77 24.41 44.68
C VAL A 32 28.24 23.56 43.53
N LEU A 33 28.89 22.43 43.23
CA LEU A 33 28.43 21.50 42.18
C LEU A 33 27.10 20.84 42.56
N ILE A 34 26.92 20.45 43.82
CA ILE A 34 25.63 19.92 44.33
C ILE A 34 24.54 20.98 44.26
N GLY A 35 24.85 22.24 44.59
CA GLY A 35 23.92 23.36 44.48
C GLY A 35 23.46 23.64 43.05
N ILE A 36 24.38 23.59 42.07
CA ILE A 36 24.08 23.74 40.64
C ILE A 36 23.18 22.60 40.14
N CYS A 37 23.46 21.36 40.55
CA CYS A 37 22.62 20.21 40.20
C CYS A 37 21.20 20.31 40.76
N PHE A 38 21.05 20.82 41.99
CA PHE A 38 19.74 21.03 42.62
C PHE A 38 18.94 22.14 41.90
N LEU A 39 19.62 23.20 41.47
CA LEU A 39 19.01 24.30 40.71
C LEU A 39 18.50 23.84 39.34
N ILE A 40 19.26 22.99 38.64
CA ILE A 40 18.84 22.39 37.35
C ILE A 40 17.60 21.49 37.55
N LEU A 41 17.57 20.69 38.62
CA LEU A 41 16.42 19.83 38.95
C LEU A 41 15.15 20.65 39.20
N ILE A 42 15.25 21.78 39.90
CA ILE A 42 14.13 22.67 40.18
C ILE A 42 13.61 23.33 38.89
N ILE A 43 14.52 23.80 38.02
CA ILE A 43 14.15 24.37 36.70
C ILE A 43 13.43 23.34 35.83
N MET A 44 13.86 22.07 35.84
CA MET A 44 13.21 21.00 35.09
C MET A 44 11.81 20.64 35.63
N ILE A 45 11.61 20.71 36.95
CA ILE A 45 10.29 20.50 37.58
C ILE A 45 9.33 21.65 37.21
N ILE A 46 9.82 22.88 37.14
CA ILE A 46 9.02 24.04 36.71
C ILE A 46 8.61 23.90 35.23
N VAL A 47 9.50 23.40 34.37
CA VAL A 47 9.19 23.11 32.96
C VAL A 47 8.11 22.02 32.83
N LEU A 48 8.15 20.98 33.67
CA LEU A 48 7.12 19.91 33.72
C LEU A 48 5.71 20.44 34.03
N VAL A 49 5.58 21.41 34.94
CA VAL A 49 4.30 21.98 35.36
C VAL A 49 3.69 22.87 34.25
N ILE A 50 4.52 23.39 33.34
CA ILE A 50 4.09 24.30 32.26
C ILE A 50 3.64 23.53 31.00
N MET A 51 3.99 22.24 30.84
CA MET A 51 3.75 21.47 29.60
C MET A 51 2.45 20.65 29.63
N ARG A 52 1.58 20.83 28.60
CA ARG A 52 0.20 20.29 28.54
C ARG A 52 0.01 18.92 27.85
N SER A 53 1.04 18.31 27.25
CA SER A 53 0.89 17.03 26.52
C SER A 53 1.46 15.83 27.32
N LEU A 54 0.67 14.75 27.43
CA LEU A 54 1.01 13.53 28.17
C LEU A 54 2.30 12.87 27.66
N THR A 55 2.55 12.92 26.35
CA THR A 55 3.75 12.36 25.70
C THR A 55 5.02 13.10 26.10
N ILE A 56 4.94 14.42 26.30
CA ILE A 56 6.10 15.23 26.69
C ILE A 56 6.34 15.13 28.21
N GLN A 57 5.28 14.98 29.00
CA GLN A 57 5.40 14.70 30.44
C GLN A 57 6.08 13.36 30.71
N LEU A 58 5.76 12.31 29.93
CA LEU A 58 6.43 11.01 30.02
C LEU A 58 7.93 11.12 29.67
N LEU A 59 8.25 11.85 28.59
CA LEU A 59 9.64 12.09 28.15
C LEU A 59 10.46 12.83 29.21
N ALA A 60 9.88 13.86 29.84
CA ALA A 60 10.54 14.62 30.90
C ALA A 60 10.72 13.79 32.18
N LEU A 61 9.74 12.97 32.57
CA LEU A 61 9.85 12.05 33.72
C LEU A 61 10.95 11.00 33.50
N ILE A 62 11.06 10.48 32.27
CA ILE A 62 12.11 9.57 31.83
C ILE A 62 13.49 10.22 31.92
N ILE A 63 13.65 11.45 31.40
CA ILE A 63 14.94 12.17 31.43
C ILE A 63 15.36 12.46 32.89
N ILE A 64 14.44 12.90 33.74
CA ILE A 64 14.73 13.19 35.15
C ILE A 64 15.12 11.93 35.91
N SER A 65 14.41 10.82 35.70
CA SER A 65 14.75 9.52 36.31
C SER A 65 16.13 9.04 35.87
N THR A 66 16.48 9.24 34.59
CA THR A 66 17.78 8.91 33.99
C THR A 66 18.91 9.73 34.61
N VAL A 67 18.71 11.04 34.76
CA VAL A 67 19.70 11.96 35.37
C VAL A 67 19.85 11.67 36.87
N ALA A 68 18.77 11.38 37.58
CA ALA A 68 18.79 11.03 39.00
C ALA A 68 19.56 9.72 39.26
N ILE A 69 19.32 8.68 38.45
CA ILE A 69 20.04 7.40 38.55
C ILE A 69 21.52 7.59 38.21
N PHE A 70 21.85 8.36 37.16
CA PHE A 70 23.23 8.69 36.81
C PHE A 70 23.96 9.42 37.95
N LEU A 71 23.31 10.41 38.59
CA LEU A 71 23.85 11.12 39.75
C LEU A 71 24.09 10.19 40.94
N VAL A 72 23.18 9.25 41.21
CA VAL A 72 23.34 8.25 42.28
C VAL A 72 24.56 7.35 42.01
N ILE A 73 24.75 6.91 40.76
CA ILE A 73 25.92 6.11 40.35
C ILE A 73 27.21 6.91 40.49
N CYS A 74 27.22 8.19 40.10
CA CYS A 74 28.37 9.08 40.29
C CYS A 74 28.69 9.28 41.78
N ILE A 75 27.69 9.56 42.62
CA ILE A 75 27.87 9.76 44.07
C ILE A 75 28.39 8.47 44.73
N PHE A 76 27.88 7.30 44.34
CA PHE A 76 28.34 6.02 44.87
C PHE A 76 29.78 5.72 44.45
N SER A 77 30.13 6.01 43.19
CA SER A 77 31.49 5.86 42.66
C SER A 77 32.49 6.79 43.34
N ILE A 78 32.09 8.04 43.62
CA ILE A 78 32.90 9.02 44.36
C ILE A 78 33.06 8.61 45.83
N ARG A 79 32.00 8.14 46.50
CA ARG A 79 32.06 7.63 47.88
C ARG A 79 32.96 6.39 48.00
N LEU A 80 32.86 5.46 47.06
CA LEU A 80 33.71 4.28 46.99
C LEU A 80 35.18 4.68 46.80
N TRP A 81 35.45 5.63 45.90
CA TRP A 81 36.79 6.19 45.70
C TRP A 81 37.35 6.88 46.95
N MET A 82 36.54 7.67 47.66
CA MET A 82 36.94 8.30 48.92
C MET A 82 37.22 7.28 50.03
N LYS A 83 36.42 6.21 50.13
CA LYS A 83 36.64 5.12 51.09
C LYS A 83 37.95 4.38 50.82
N LEU A 84 38.26 4.14 49.54
CA LEU A 84 39.49 3.52 49.06
C LEU A 84 40.72 4.42 49.17
N LYS A 85 40.55 5.75 49.16
CA LYS A 85 41.63 6.72 49.40
C LYS A 85 41.94 6.89 50.90
N LYS A 86 40.96 6.64 51.78
CA LYS A 86 41.10 6.75 53.24
C LYS A 86 41.73 5.51 53.87
N GLN A 87 41.60 4.34 53.22
CA GLN A 87 42.48 3.20 53.48
C GLN A 87 43.78 3.46 52.72
N ASN A 88 44.89 3.74 53.40
CA ASN A 88 46.21 3.93 52.79
C ASN A 88 46.68 2.60 52.14
N ILE A 89 46.14 2.27 50.96
CA ILE A 89 46.53 1.09 50.21
C ILE A 89 47.74 1.48 49.36
N GLU A 90 48.92 1.41 49.98
CA GLU A 90 50.15 1.10 49.26
C GLU A 90 50.04 -0.36 48.78
N SER A 91 49.50 -0.57 47.59
CA SER A 91 49.63 -1.86 46.91
C SER A 91 49.74 -1.69 45.41
N SER A 92 50.47 -2.64 44.83
CA SER A 92 51.02 -2.69 43.48
C SER A 92 50.09 -2.21 42.35
N GLN A 93 50.71 -1.79 41.24
CA GLN A 93 50.04 -1.39 40.00
C GLN A 93 48.92 -2.35 39.54
N SER A 94 48.96 -3.64 39.90
CA SER A 94 47.91 -4.61 39.54
C SER A 94 46.62 -4.45 40.33
N LYS A 95 46.65 -4.08 41.62
CA LYS A 95 45.44 -3.86 42.43
C LYS A 95 44.69 -2.58 42.02
N LYS A 96 45.41 -1.50 41.68
CA LYS A 96 44.82 -0.29 41.09
C LYS A 96 44.17 -0.57 39.71
N LYS A 97 44.76 -1.47 38.91
CA LYS A 97 44.24 -1.91 37.60
C LYS A 97 42.92 -2.71 37.72
N ASN A 98 42.78 -3.55 38.74
CA ASN A 98 41.54 -4.31 39.01
C ASN A 98 40.39 -3.43 39.51
N ILE A 99 40.67 -2.42 40.32
CA ILE A 99 39.64 -1.51 40.85
C ILE A 99 39.08 -0.60 39.75
N GLY A 100 39.93 -0.10 38.85
CA GLY A 100 39.49 0.66 37.67
C GLY A 100 38.58 -0.15 36.76
N ASN A 101 38.90 -1.44 36.54
CA ASN A 101 38.06 -2.36 35.78
C ASN A 101 36.69 -2.58 36.45
N CYS A 102 36.63 -2.72 37.78
CA CYS A 102 35.35 -2.85 38.49
C CYS A 102 34.47 -1.61 38.34
N ILE A 103 35.04 -0.40 38.39
CA ILE A 103 34.27 0.85 38.26
C ILE A 103 33.76 1.03 36.82
N VAL A 104 34.60 0.79 35.82
CA VAL A 104 34.19 0.86 34.40
C VAL A 104 33.13 -0.19 34.09
N ASN A 105 33.27 -1.42 34.59
CA ASN A 105 32.28 -2.47 34.41
C ASN A 105 30.97 -2.14 35.12
N ALA A 106 31.00 -1.59 36.33
CA ALA A 106 29.81 -1.18 37.06
C ALA A 106 29.05 -0.03 36.36
N ILE A 107 29.78 0.96 35.81
CA ILE A 107 29.18 2.04 35.00
C ILE A 107 28.58 1.48 33.71
N SER A 108 29.29 0.59 33.01
CA SER A 108 28.79 -0.09 31.79
C SER A 108 27.52 -0.91 32.06
N ILE A 109 27.51 -1.69 33.15
CA ILE A 109 26.34 -2.49 33.56
C ILE A 109 25.18 -1.55 33.93
N GLY A 110 25.44 -0.50 34.70
CA GLY A 110 24.43 0.49 35.10
C GLY A 110 23.79 1.21 33.89
N LEU A 111 24.61 1.63 32.92
CA LEU A 111 24.12 2.23 31.67
C LEU A 111 23.32 1.22 30.84
N THR A 112 23.76 -0.04 30.76
CA THR A 112 23.05 -1.10 30.03
C THR A 112 21.68 -1.40 30.66
N VAL A 113 21.61 -1.51 31.99
CA VAL A 113 20.35 -1.73 32.72
C VAL A 113 19.42 -0.52 32.57
N LEU A 114 19.95 0.69 32.56
CA LEU A 114 19.17 1.91 32.33
C LEU A 114 18.58 1.94 30.91
N THR A 115 19.35 1.57 29.88
CA THR A 115 18.84 1.41 28.52
C THR A 115 17.75 0.35 28.44
N LEU A 116 17.87 -0.78 29.15
CA LEU A 116 16.86 -1.84 29.19
C LEU A 116 15.54 -1.36 29.84
N LEU A 117 15.62 -0.63 30.96
CA LEU A 117 14.44 -0.08 31.65
C LEU A 117 13.75 1.02 30.82
N LEU A 118 14.52 1.86 30.13
CA LEU A 118 13.99 2.86 29.19
C LEU A 118 13.29 2.20 28.01
N SER A 119 13.86 1.11 27.48
CA SER A 119 13.24 0.34 26.40
C SER A 119 11.96 -0.37 26.84
N ALA A 120 11.94 -0.95 28.05
CA ALA A 120 10.78 -1.67 28.60
C ALA A 120 9.63 -0.73 29.01
N SER A 121 9.91 0.48 29.49
CA SER A 121 8.87 1.45 29.88
C SER A 121 8.09 2.06 28.70
N VAL A 122 8.63 1.97 27.48
CA VAL A 122 7.94 2.35 26.23
C VAL A 122 6.95 1.27 25.77
N MET A 123 6.97 0.06 26.36
CA MET A 123 6.14 -1.09 25.95
C MET A 123 4.68 -1.08 26.45
N SER A 124 4.18 -0.03 27.11
CA SER A 124 2.82 -0.03 27.68
C SER A 124 2.16 1.34 27.59
N PRO A 125 0.91 1.52 27.10
CA PRO A 125 0.04 0.66 26.27
C PRO A 125 -0.59 1.45 25.10
N LEU A 126 -0.41 1.05 23.84
CA LEU A 126 -1.24 1.61 22.76
C LEU A 126 -1.59 0.52 21.74
N ASN A 127 -2.84 0.05 21.80
CA ASN A 127 -3.49 -0.77 20.78
C ASN A 127 -3.63 0.07 19.50
N LEU A 128 -2.57 0.10 18.69
CA LEU A 128 -2.44 0.92 17.49
C LEU A 128 -2.54 0.04 16.25
N GLY A 129 -3.52 0.31 15.39
CA GLY A 129 -3.66 -0.38 14.10
C GLY A 129 -2.45 -0.18 13.17
N TYR A 130 -2.40 -0.94 12.07
CA TYR A 130 -1.25 -1.06 11.16
C TYR A 130 -0.60 0.27 10.73
N SER A 131 -1.38 1.31 10.43
CA SER A 131 -0.83 2.62 10.03
C SER A 131 -0.13 3.36 11.18
N SER A 132 -0.63 3.21 12.40
CA SER A 132 0.02 3.72 13.62
C SER A 132 1.18 2.85 14.10
N PHE A 133 1.25 1.59 13.65
CA PHE A 133 2.34 0.67 13.99
C PHE A 133 3.61 0.96 13.18
N ALA A 134 3.51 1.27 11.89
CA ALA A 134 4.67 1.73 11.10
C ALA A 134 5.26 3.03 11.68
N THR A 135 4.40 3.97 12.07
CA THR A 135 4.80 5.22 12.75
C THR A 135 5.44 4.94 14.11
N PHE A 136 4.97 3.91 14.83
CA PHE A 136 5.57 3.46 16.09
C PHE A 136 6.95 2.83 15.88
N VAL A 137 7.14 2.02 14.84
CA VAL A 137 8.45 1.45 14.48
C VAL A 137 9.43 2.56 14.08
N VAL A 138 9.01 3.53 13.26
CA VAL A 138 9.83 4.69 12.90
C VAL A 138 10.17 5.52 14.14
N PHE A 139 9.22 5.72 15.06
CA PHE A 139 9.47 6.39 16.34
C PHE A 139 10.50 5.63 17.19
N LEU A 140 10.44 4.30 17.26
CA LEU A 140 11.42 3.48 17.98
C LEU A 140 12.82 3.55 17.34
N ILE A 141 12.92 3.53 16.01
CA ILE A 141 14.18 3.74 15.28
C ILE A 141 14.75 5.13 15.56
N TYR A 142 13.90 6.15 15.54
CA TYR A 142 14.31 7.53 15.81
C TYR A 142 14.80 7.71 17.26
N MET A 143 14.07 7.17 18.24
CA MET A 143 14.42 7.27 19.65
C MET A 143 15.68 6.47 19.99
N SER A 144 15.84 5.27 19.44
CA SER A 144 17.08 4.48 19.61
C SER A 144 18.29 5.19 18.99
N THR A 145 18.13 5.84 17.83
CA THR A 145 19.17 6.64 17.20
C THR A 145 19.56 7.86 18.05
N ILE A 146 18.58 8.57 18.62
CA ILE A 146 18.84 9.70 19.53
C ILE A 146 19.59 9.26 20.78
N ILE A 147 19.14 8.17 21.42
CA ILE A 147 19.81 7.62 22.61
C ILE A 147 21.25 7.22 22.27
N TRP A 148 21.47 6.67 21.08
CA TRP A 148 22.81 6.32 20.59
C TRP A 148 23.69 7.56 20.40
N ILE A 149 23.18 8.63 19.77
CA ILE A 149 23.90 9.90 19.58
C ILE A 149 24.25 10.55 20.92
N ILE A 150 23.31 10.61 21.87
CA ILE A 150 23.54 11.19 23.20
C ILE A 150 24.65 10.40 23.92
N THR A 151 24.59 9.07 23.84
CA THR A 151 25.61 8.19 24.43
C THR A 151 26.97 8.42 23.79
N LEU A 152 27.04 8.56 22.46
CA LEU A 152 28.26 8.91 21.73
C LEU A 152 28.84 10.26 22.18
N ILE A 153 28.01 11.29 22.35
CA ILE A 153 28.44 12.62 22.81
C ILE A 153 29.00 12.57 24.24
N VAL A 154 28.27 11.96 25.17
CA VAL A 154 28.73 11.78 26.57
C VAL A 154 30.06 11.04 26.60
N TYR A 155 30.22 10.07 25.70
CA TYR A 155 31.41 9.27 25.62
C TYR A 155 32.62 10.01 25.00
N ILE A 156 32.41 10.80 23.94
CA ILE A 156 33.41 11.74 23.39
C ILE A 156 33.88 12.71 24.48
N LEU A 157 32.96 13.22 25.31
CA LEU A 157 33.29 14.09 26.44
C LEU A 157 34.14 13.36 27.48
N ILE A 158 33.84 12.11 27.83
CA ILE A 158 34.66 11.29 28.74
C ILE A 158 36.08 11.09 28.17
N ILE A 159 36.20 10.79 26.87
CA ILE A 159 37.50 10.70 26.20
C ILE A 159 38.24 12.03 26.26
N ALA A 160 37.59 13.13 25.89
CA ALA A 160 38.19 14.47 25.90
C ALA A 160 38.69 14.85 27.31
N ILE A 161 37.90 14.57 28.35
CA ILE A 161 38.26 14.75 29.75
C ILE A 161 39.45 13.84 30.13
N SER A 162 39.51 12.61 29.63
CA SER A 162 40.63 11.68 29.89
C SER A 162 41.95 12.13 29.24
N PHE A 163 41.89 12.90 28.14
CA PHE A 163 43.06 13.53 27.53
C PHE A 163 43.59 14.71 28.35
N LEU A 164 42.74 15.41 29.10
CA LEU A 164 43.16 16.47 30.02
C LEU A 164 43.93 15.93 31.25
N TRP A 165 43.76 14.65 31.61
CA TRP A 165 44.50 13.99 32.68
C TRP A 165 45.81 13.34 32.17
N LYS A 166 46.87 14.14 32.03
CA LYS A 166 48.19 13.70 31.49
C LYS A 166 48.80 12.45 32.17
N LYS A 167 48.47 12.12 33.43
CA LYS A 167 49.26 11.20 34.28
C LYS A 167 48.82 9.72 34.33
N SER A 168 47.91 9.22 33.50
CA SER A 168 47.56 7.78 33.52
C SER A 168 47.25 7.19 32.14
N TYR A 169 48.29 6.71 31.47
CA TYR A 169 48.21 6.01 30.18
C TYR A 169 47.38 4.71 30.26
N SER A 170 47.45 3.99 31.39
CA SER A 170 46.71 2.73 31.58
C SER A 170 45.20 2.94 31.70
N ILE A 171 44.77 4.05 32.32
CA ILE A 171 43.35 4.41 32.45
C ILE A 171 42.76 4.79 31.08
N ARG A 172 43.52 5.51 30.24
CA ARG A 172 43.12 5.82 28.86
C ARG A 172 42.92 4.56 28.01
N GLN A 173 43.85 3.61 28.08
CA GLN A 173 43.71 2.32 27.39
C GLN A 173 42.48 1.55 27.90
N GLN A 174 42.29 1.43 29.21
CA GLN A 174 41.15 0.70 29.78
C GLN A 174 39.79 1.32 29.45
N LEU A 175 39.69 2.65 29.44
CA LEU A 175 38.50 3.37 28.97
C LEU A 175 38.22 3.04 27.50
N SER A 176 39.24 3.00 26.63
CA SER A 176 39.06 2.64 25.21
C SER A 176 38.60 1.18 25.00
N TYR A 177 39.12 0.22 25.76
CA TYR A 177 38.70 -1.19 25.66
C TYR A 177 37.27 -1.42 26.15
N GLY A 178 36.92 -0.86 27.33
CA GLY A 178 35.56 -0.98 27.89
C GLY A 178 34.49 -0.34 27.00
N THR A 179 34.92 0.55 26.12
CA THR A 179 34.05 1.30 25.21
C THR A 179 33.76 0.55 23.95
N VAL A 180 34.78 -0.03 23.34
CA VAL A 180 34.58 -0.92 22.19
C VAL A 180 33.67 -2.09 22.62
N SER A 181 33.86 -2.64 23.82
CA SER A 181 32.97 -3.67 24.38
C SER A 181 31.56 -3.16 24.69
N PHE A 182 31.39 -1.92 25.18
CA PHE A 182 30.07 -1.33 25.44
C PHE A 182 29.31 -1.00 24.15
N PHE A 183 29.99 -0.48 23.12
CA PHE A 183 29.38 -0.24 21.80
C PHE A 183 28.97 -1.55 21.13
N ILE A 184 29.83 -2.58 21.15
CA ILE A 184 29.50 -3.89 20.61
C ILE A 184 28.34 -4.52 21.42
N GLY A 185 28.36 -4.44 22.75
CA GLY A 185 27.33 -5.01 23.63
C GLY A 185 25.97 -4.32 23.52
N SER A 186 25.93 -2.99 23.59
CA SER A 186 24.69 -2.21 23.44
C SER A 186 24.08 -2.39 22.05
N PHE A 187 24.91 -2.44 21.01
CA PHE A 187 24.46 -2.70 19.65
C PHE A 187 23.92 -4.13 19.46
N LEU A 188 24.60 -5.16 19.99
CA LEU A 188 24.11 -6.54 19.95
C LEU A 188 22.79 -6.69 20.71
N ILE A 189 22.62 -6.02 21.84
CA ILE A 189 21.38 -6.03 22.62
C ILE A 189 20.25 -5.31 21.90
N CYS A 190 20.49 -4.14 21.30
CA CYS A 190 19.50 -3.46 20.45
C CYS A 190 19.11 -4.33 19.24
N SER A 191 20.08 -5.02 18.63
CA SER A 191 19.82 -5.94 17.52
C SER A 191 19.01 -7.17 17.95
N LEU A 192 19.28 -7.72 19.13
CA LEU A 192 18.54 -8.85 19.72
C LEU A 192 17.12 -8.44 20.16
N PHE A 193 16.93 -7.21 20.62
CA PHE A 193 15.62 -6.66 20.96
C PHE A 193 14.77 -6.46 19.70
N MET A 194 15.36 -5.91 18.63
CA MET A 194 14.70 -5.83 17.32
C MET A 194 14.33 -7.22 16.77
N LEU A 195 15.14 -8.26 17.05
CA LEU A 195 14.83 -9.66 16.71
C LEU A 195 13.59 -10.20 17.45
N ILE A 196 13.48 -9.95 18.76
CA ILE A 196 12.33 -10.43 19.56
C ILE A 196 11.03 -9.73 19.14
N VAL A 197 11.07 -8.43 18.87
CA VAL A 197 9.91 -7.66 18.38
C VAL A 197 9.52 -8.07 16.96
N ALA A 198 10.45 -8.56 16.14
CA ALA A 198 10.17 -8.97 14.76
C ALA A 198 9.58 -10.38 14.65
N VAL A 199 10.00 -11.33 15.50
CA VAL A 199 9.48 -12.72 15.52
C VAL A 199 7.99 -12.77 15.84
N THR A 200 7.46 -11.78 16.57
CA THR A 200 6.03 -11.70 16.90
C THR A 200 5.14 -11.20 15.74
N ILE A 201 5.70 -10.72 14.62
CA ILE A 201 4.94 -9.99 13.57
C ILE A 201 4.70 -10.80 12.27
N ASN A 202 5.33 -11.97 12.11
CA ASN A 202 5.08 -13.02 11.10
C ASN A 202 4.95 -12.63 9.60
N SER A 203 5.13 -11.35 9.20
CA SER A 203 4.87 -10.87 7.84
C SER A 203 6.00 -10.03 7.21
N ALA A 204 7.09 -9.76 7.96
CA ALA A 204 8.17 -8.86 7.53
C ALA A 204 9.58 -9.49 7.59
N LEU A 205 9.69 -10.82 7.50
CA LEU A 205 10.98 -11.51 7.63
C LEU A 205 12.07 -10.99 6.67
N SER A 206 11.68 -10.58 5.46
CA SER A 206 12.59 -10.17 4.39
C SER A 206 13.22 -8.78 4.60
N GLY A 207 12.40 -7.76 4.89
CA GLY A 207 12.88 -6.41 5.21
C GLY A 207 13.67 -6.38 6.52
N PHE A 208 13.29 -7.22 7.49
CA PHE A 208 13.96 -7.38 8.77
C PHE A 208 15.36 -7.99 8.63
N GLY A 209 15.50 -9.08 7.87
CA GLY A 209 16.81 -9.71 7.60
C GLY A 209 17.78 -8.74 6.95
N LEU A 210 17.30 -7.91 6.02
CA LEU A 210 18.10 -6.87 5.38
C LEU A 210 18.51 -5.76 6.35
N GLY A 211 17.60 -5.32 7.23
CA GLY A 211 17.89 -4.33 8.27
C GLY A 211 18.94 -4.83 9.27
N LEU A 212 18.82 -6.08 9.74
CA LEU A 212 19.81 -6.72 10.60
C LEU A 212 21.17 -6.87 9.90
N ALA A 213 21.17 -7.30 8.64
CA ALA A 213 22.38 -7.41 7.84
C ALA A 213 23.07 -6.05 7.67
N LEU A 214 22.31 -4.97 7.46
CA LEU A 214 22.85 -3.61 7.34
C LEU A 214 23.47 -3.16 8.65
N ALA A 215 22.76 -3.38 9.74
CA ALA A 215 23.22 -3.01 11.07
C ALA A 215 24.51 -3.78 11.43
N LEU A 216 24.56 -5.10 11.20
CA LEU A 216 25.76 -5.92 11.44
C LEU A 216 26.93 -5.46 10.55
N SER A 217 26.68 -5.25 9.26
CA SER A 217 27.71 -4.79 8.31
C SER A 217 28.27 -3.42 8.70
N HIS A 218 27.41 -2.50 9.12
CA HIS A 218 27.81 -1.18 9.61
C HIS A 218 28.64 -1.29 10.89
N THR A 219 28.24 -2.13 11.86
CA THR A 219 28.99 -2.33 13.11
C THR A 219 30.35 -2.96 12.87
N LEU A 220 30.44 -3.96 11.99
CA LEU A 220 31.70 -4.55 11.57
C LEU A 220 32.62 -3.51 10.89
N LEU A 221 32.04 -2.66 10.05
CA LEU A 221 32.75 -1.58 9.36
C LEU A 221 33.32 -0.56 10.35
N VAL A 222 32.46 0.07 11.15
CA VAL A 222 32.84 1.14 12.08
C VAL A 222 33.71 0.58 13.20
N GLY A 223 33.30 -0.52 13.82
CA GLY A 223 34.05 -1.18 14.88
C GLY A 223 35.41 -1.68 14.41
N GLY A 224 35.50 -2.19 13.18
CA GLY A 224 36.74 -2.59 12.55
C GLY A 224 37.68 -1.40 12.28
N ILE A 225 37.18 -0.29 11.72
CA ILE A 225 37.98 0.93 11.47
C ILE A 225 38.49 1.49 12.80
N VAL A 226 37.62 1.67 13.79
CA VAL A 226 37.97 2.20 15.11
C VAL A 226 38.98 1.28 15.80
N GLY A 227 38.76 -0.04 15.76
CA GLY A 227 39.68 -1.02 16.33
C GLY A 227 41.07 -1.01 15.66
N ALA A 228 41.14 -0.88 14.34
CA ALA A 228 42.40 -0.81 13.60
C ALA A 228 43.20 0.47 13.93
N ILE A 229 42.52 1.57 14.23
CA ILE A 229 43.13 2.85 14.62
C ILE A 229 43.61 2.82 16.09
N LEU A 230 42.77 2.32 17.01
CA LEU A 230 43.01 2.46 18.45
C LEU A 230 43.93 1.39 19.06
N TYR A 231 44.00 0.19 18.50
CA TYR A 231 44.78 -0.91 19.10
C TYR A 231 46.23 -0.91 18.62
N HIS A 232 47.19 -1.15 19.51
CA HIS A 232 48.62 -1.17 19.16
C HIS A 232 49.14 -2.52 18.65
N SER A 233 48.46 -3.63 18.96
CA SER A 233 48.89 -4.97 18.53
C SER A 233 48.70 -5.16 17.03
N LYS A 234 49.75 -5.56 16.31
CA LYS A 234 49.71 -5.83 14.87
C LYS A 234 48.64 -6.88 14.51
N THR A 235 48.53 -7.93 15.32
CA THR A 235 47.52 -9.00 15.12
C THR A 235 46.11 -8.46 15.27
N VAL A 236 45.85 -7.64 16.29
CA VAL A 236 44.51 -7.06 16.52
C VAL A 236 44.15 -6.07 15.42
N LYS A 237 45.10 -5.25 14.96
CA LYS A 237 44.89 -4.37 13.80
C LYS A 237 44.48 -5.15 12.56
N ILE A 238 45.16 -6.26 12.25
CA ILE A 238 44.82 -7.09 11.09
C ILE A 238 43.40 -7.64 11.23
N ILE A 239 43.03 -8.19 12.40
CA ILE A 239 41.67 -8.69 12.65
C ILE A 239 40.63 -7.58 12.48
N CYS A 240 40.85 -6.41 13.08
CA CYS A 240 39.94 -5.28 12.96
C CYS A 240 39.82 -4.76 11.51
N SER A 241 40.92 -4.72 10.74
CA SER A 241 40.87 -4.37 9.32
C SER A 241 40.11 -5.40 8.48
N VAL A 242 40.22 -6.70 8.80
CA VAL A 242 39.43 -7.75 8.14
C VAL A 242 37.95 -7.59 8.48
N LEU A 243 37.59 -7.35 9.73
CA LEU A 243 36.20 -7.07 10.13
C LEU A 243 35.66 -5.81 9.43
N ALA A 244 36.48 -4.76 9.30
CA ALA A 244 36.12 -3.56 8.57
C ALA A 244 35.86 -3.86 7.09
N ALA A 245 36.71 -4.67 6.45
CA ALA A 245 36.54 -5.09 5.06
C ALA A 245 35.26 -5.92 4.87
N ILE A 246 34.98 -6.87 5.76
CA ILE A 246 33.73 -7.67 5.74
C ILE A 246 32.51 -6.74 5.89
N GLY A 247 32.57 -5.79 6.84
CA GLY A 247 31.51 -4.80 7.03
C GLY A 247 31.30 -3.91 5.80
N CYS A 248 32.39 -3.49 5.15
CA CYS A 248 32.35 -2.71 3.91
C CYS A 248 31.67 -3.50 2.79
N VAL A 249 32.07 -4.76 2.57
CA VAL A 249 31.46 -5.65 1.59
C VAL A 249 29.97 -5.82 1.88
N GLY A 250 29.59 -6.04 3.14
CA GLY A 250 28.19 -6.17 3.56
C GLY A 250 27.37 -4.91 3.25
N VAL A 251 27.88 -3.72 3.56
CA VAL A 251 27.23 -2.45 3.21
C VAL A 251 27.09 -2.29 1.70
N CYS A 252 28.14 -2.58 0.93
CA CYS A 252 28.12 -2.51 -0.54
C CYS A 252 27.10 -3.48 -1.14
N LEU A 253 26.99 -4.71 -0.65
CA LEU A 253 26.01 -5.70 -1.09
C LEU A 253 24.57 -5.23 -0.82
N ILE A 254 24.34 -4.59 0.32
CA ILE A 254 23.01 -4.07 0.68
C ILE A 254 22.67 -2.86 -0.18
N LEU A 255 23.59 -1.92 -0.37
CA LEU A 255 23.40 -0.80 -1.30
C LEU A 255 23.13 -1.30 -2.71
N TRP A 256 23.91 -2.28 -3.20
CA TRP A 256 23.65 -2.94 -4.47
C TRP A 256 22.24 -3.54 -4.54
N TYR A 257 21.79 -4.23 -3.49
CA TYR A 257 20.44 -4.76 -3.39
C TYR A 257 19.35 -3.68 -3.47
N TYR A 258 19.55 -2.52 -2.83
CA TYR A 258 18.63 -1.38 -2.91
C TYR A 258 18.59 -0.74 -4.31
N LEU A 259 19.71 -0.80 -5.05
CA LEU A 259 19.87 -0.16 -6.35
C LEU A 259 19.44 -1.02 -7.54
N ILE A 260 19.37 -2.35 -7.41
CA ILE A 260 18.88 -3.22 -8.49
C ILE A 260 17.36 -3.18 -8.60
N ASP A 261 16.80 -3.35 -9.80
CA ASP A 261 15.34 -3.42 -10.01
C ASP A 261 14.69 -4.73 -9.54
N GLY A 262 15.50 -5.72 -9.16
CA GLY A 262 15.07 -7.07 -8.80
C GLY A 262 15.41 -8.10 -9.88
N TYR A 263 14.55 -9.10 -10.08
CA TYR A 263 14.77 -10.24 -10.97
C TYR A 263 13.49 -10.62 -11.71
N THR A 264 13.67 -11.13 -12.93
CA THR A 264 12.60 -11.73 -13.73
C THR A 264 12.43 -13.18 -13.30
N MET A 265 11.20 -13.59 -13.00
CA MET A 265 10.88 -15.01 -12.97
C MET A 265 10.76 -15.52 -14.40
N LYS A 266 11.00 -16.81 -14.63
CA LYS A 266 10.71 -17.41 -15.94
C LYS A 266 9.21 -17.31 -16.15
N ILE A 267 8.79 -16.52 -17.13
CA ILE A 267 7.40 -16.41 -17.56
C ILE A 267 7.31 -17.29 -18.79
N ASP A 268 6.69 -18.46 -18.65
CA ASP A 268 6.25 -19.19 -19.83
C ASP A 268 5.07 -18.38 -20.40
N ILE A 269 5.30 -17.67 -21.51
CA ILE A 269 4.24 -16.95 -22.21
C ILE A 269 3.38 -18.03 -22.85
N ILE A 270 2.15 -18.15 -22.38
CA ILE A 270 1.19 -19.11 -22.90
C ILE A 270 0.36 -18.35 -23.91
N ILE A 271 0.85 -18.33 -25.15
CA ILE A 271 0.04 -17.90 -26.29
C ILE A 271 -0.72 -19.15 -26.72
N PRO A 272 -2.05 -19.19 -26.59
CA PRO A 272 -2.83 -20.32 -27.08
C PRO A 272 -2.51 -20.53 -28.57
N SER A 273 -2.12 -21.75 -28.94
CA SER A 273 -1.74 -22.11 -30.31
C SER A 273 -2.91 -22.04 -31.29
N GLU A 274 -4.14 -22.03 -30.76
CA GLU A 274 -5.36 -21.90 -31.54
C GLU A 274 -5.55 -20.46 -31.99
N ARG A 275 -5.48 -20.25 -33.31
CA ARG A 275 -5.92 -19.01 -33.92
C ARG A 275 -7.40 -18.83 -33.62
N PHE A 276 -7.74 -17.81 -32.84
CA PHE A 276 -9.12 -17.42 -32.66
C PHE A 276 -9.71 -17.09 -34.06
N PRO A 277 -10.90 -17.62 -34.41
CA PRO A 277 -11.40 -17.55 -35.77
C PRO A 277 -11.70 -16.12 -36.25
N HIS A 278 -11.81 -15.16 -35.33
CA HIS A 278 -12.20 -13.78 -35.60
C HIS A 278 -11.28 -12.80 -34.86
N ASN A 279 -10.42 -12.12 -35.63
CA ASN A 279 -9.56 -11.06 -35.09
C ASN A 279 -10.27 -9.71 -35.21
N LEU A 280 -9.87 -8.77 -34.35
CA LEU A 280 -10.18 -7.37 -34.55
C LEU A 280 -9.72 -6.92 -35.94
N THR A 281 -10.60 -6.21 -36.64
CA THR A 281 -10.32 -5.72 -37.99
C THR A 281 -9.44 -4.48 -38.00
N ASN A 282 -9.49 -3.68 -36.93
CA ASN A 282 -8.74 -2.45 -36.75
C ASN A 282 -8.32 -2.28 -35.29
N ASP A 283 -7.26 -1.50 -35.06
CA ASP A 283 -6.77 -1.11 -33.74
C ASP A 283 -7.62 0.05 -33.17
N PRO A 284 -8.45 -0.18 -32.13
CA PRO A 284 -9.25 0.88 -31.50
C PRO A 284 -8.42 1.92 -30.74
N SER A 285 -7.15 1.65 -30.41
CA SER A 285 -6.29 2.57 -29.64
C SER A 285 -5.75 3.74 -30.47
N LEU A 286 -5.90 3.68 -31.80
CA LEU A 286 -5.44 4.72 -32.71
C LEU A 286 -6.25 6.00 -32.52
N ASN A 287 -5.58 7.13 -32.74
CA ASN A 287 -6.25 8.43 -32.77
C ASN A 287 -7.28 8.45 -33.90
N GLY A 288 -8.42 9.10 -33.66
CA GLY A 288 -9.44 9.30 -34.68
C GLY A 288 -9.14 10.49 -35.59
N ASN A 289 -10.12 10.83 -36.41
CA ASN A 289 -9.97 11.85 -37.46
C ASN A 289 -10.25 13.28 -36.97
N TYR A 290 -10.67 13.48 -35.72
CA TYR A 290 -10.95 14.82 -35.19
C TYR A 290 -9.68 15.48 -34.67
N SER A 291 -9.48 16.75 -35.02
CA SER A 291 -8.56 17.62 -34.27
C SER A 291 -9.16 17.93 -32.90
N TYR A 292 -8.35 17.91 -31.84
CA TYR A 292 -8.81 18.14 -30.47
C TYR A 292 -8.26 19.44 -29.89
N GLY A 293 -9.04 20.05 -28.99
CA GLY A 293 -8.69 21.18 -28.15
C GLY A 293 -8.52 20.73 -26.70
N PHE A 294 -7.93 21.60 -25.88
CA PHE A 294 -7.69 21.37 -24.46
C PHE A 294 -8.06 22.63 -23.67
N LEU A 295 -8.66 22.46 -22.50
CA LEU A 295 -8.85 23.52 -21.53
C LEU A 295 -8.92 22.98 -20.10
N THR A 296 -8.80 23.88 -19.13
CA THR A 296 -9.02 23.59 -17.71
C THR A 296 -10.21 24.37 -17.18
N TYR A 297 -10.90 23.81 -16.19
CA TYR A 297 -11.91 24.51 -15.41
C TYR A 297 -11.60 24.37 -13.93
N GLY A 298 -11.93 25.39 -13.15
CA GLY A 298 -11.68 25.37 -11.71
C GLY A 298 -12.22 26.58 -10.97
N SER A 299 -11.97 26.61 -9.66
CA SER A 299 -12.60 27.61 -8.78
C SER A 299 -12.10 29.05 -8.98
N GLY A 300 -10.95 29.25 -9.64
CA GLY A 300 -10.33 30.57 -9.83
C GLY A 300 -9.42 31.03 -8.68
N PHE A 301 -9.36 30.28 -7.58
CA PHE A 301 -8.56 30.62 -6.39
C PHE A 301 -7.76 29.43 -5.81
N ASP A 302 -7.63 28.34 -6.56
CA ASP A 302 -6.73 27.22 -6.25
C ASP A 302 -5.26 27.70 -6.14
N ASN A 303 -4.44 26.99 -5.38
CA ASN A 303 -2.99 27.20 -5.35
C ASN A 303 -2.30 26.72 -6.64
N ARG A 304 -2.88 25.75 -7.33
CA ARG A 304 -2.48 25.33 -8.67
C ARG A 304 -3.02 26.31 -9.68
N ILE A 305 -2.13 26.95 -10.44
CA ILE A 305 -2.47 28.09 -11.29
C ILE A 305 -3.47 27.72 -12.39
N GLU A 306 -3.45 26.48 -12.88
CA GLU A 306 -4.33 25.94 -13.91
C GLU A 306 -5.79 25.83 -13.49
N TYR A 307 -6.08 25.72 -12.19
CA TYR A 307 -7.43 25.75 -11.61
C TYR A 307 -7.73 27.06 -10.86
N GLY A 308 -6.68 27.85 -10.61
CA GLY A 308 -6.73 29.19 -10.04
C GLY A 308 -6.78 30.26 -11.14
N SER A 309 -5.78 31.14 -11.15
CA SER A 309 -5.75 32.34 -12.01
C SER A 309 -5.69 32.09 -13.51
N LYS A 310 -5.35 30.88 -13.97
CA LYS A 310 -5.31 30.47 -15.38
C LYS A 310 -6.43 29.52 -15.79
N ALA A 311 -7.40 29.24 -14.92
CA ALA A 311 -8.56 28.44 -15.29
C ALA A 311 -9.28 29.06 -16.50
N SER A 312 -9.53 28.27 -17.53
CA SER A 312 -10.19 28.75 -18.76
C SER A 312 -11.68 29.01 -18.52
N ILE A 313 -12.31 28.21 -17.66
CA ILE A 313 -13.68 28.38 -17.21
C ILE A 313 -13.72 28.37 -15.68
N ILE A 314 -14.36 29.36 -15.09
CA ILE A 314 -14.56 29.42 -13.63
C ILE A 314 -15.82 28.63 -13.26
N THR A 315 -15.70 27.75 -12.27
CA THR A 315 -16.79 26.92 -11.73
C THR A 315 -17.17 27.33 -10.31
N PRO A 316 -18.44 27.07 -9.91
CA PRO A 316 -18.83 27.19 -8.51
C PRO A 316 -18.15 26.11 -7.65
N THR A 317 -18.18 26.32 -6.34
CA THR A 317 -17.82 25.30 -5.35
C THR A 317 -19.04 24.55 -4.83
N ILE A 318 -18.83 23.36 -4.28
CA ILE A 318 -19.87 22.52 -3.66
C ILE A 318 -19.66 22.40 -2.15
N ASP A 319 -20.75 22.30 -1.39
CA ASP A 319 -20.72 22.08 0.07
C ASP A 319 -20.96 20.60 0.37
N LEU A 320 -19.94 19.92 0.86
CA LEU A 320 -19.99 18.54 1.37
C LEU A 320 -19.58 18.46 2.85
N SER A 321 -19.74 19.55 3.60
CA SER A 321 -19.37 19.64 5.02
C SER A 321 -20.16 18.67 5.90
N SER A 322 -21.32 18.20 5.45
CA SER A 322 -22.11 17.16 6.12
C SER A 322 -21.56 15.74 5.92
N ILE A 323 -20.64 15.52 4.98
CA ILE A 323 -20.13 14.19 4.62
C ILE A 323 -18.69 14.00 5.12
N ILE A 324 -17.82 14.96 4.80
CA ILE A 324 -16.36 14.84 4.98
C ILE A 324 -15.79 15.94 5.86
N THR A 325 -14.62 15.67 6.43
CA THR A 325 -13.72 16.65 7.04
C THR A 325 -12.33 16.47 6.43
N LEU A 326 -11.81 17.46 5.71
CA LEU A 326 -10.46 17.44 5.14
C LEU A 326 -9.39 17.50 6.24
N SER A 327 -8.21 16.96 5.94
CA SER A 327 -7.03 17.14 6.79
C SER A 327 -6.66 18.62 6.85
N SER A 328 -6.11 19.08 7.98
CA SER A 328 -5.65 20.47 8.12
C SER A 328 -4.63 20.86 7.05
N PHE A 329 -3.78 19.90 6.65
CA PHE A 329 -2.81 20.08 5.58
C PHE A 329 -3.49 20.33 4.23
N ASN A 330 -4.43 19.48 3.81
CA ASN A 330 -5.11 19.63 2.52
C ASN A 330 -5.90 20.95 2.46
N LYS A 331 -6.57 21.34 3.54
CA LYS A 331 -7.27 22.65 3.60
C LYS A 331 -6.34 23.81 3.29
N GLN A 332 -5.17 23.81 3.91
CA GLN A 332 -4.18 24.86 3.73
C GLN A 332 -3.52 24.79 2.33
N TYR A 333 -3.17 23.58 1.87
CA TYR A 333 -2.47 23.37 0.62
C TYR A 333 -3.33 23.70 -0.60
N PHE A 334 -4.63 23.39 -0.59
CA PHE A 334 -5.50 23.68 -1.74
C PHE A 334 -6.32 24.97 -1.59
N LYS A 335 -6.31 25.59 -0.40
CA LYS A 335 -7.18 26.74 -0.06
C LYS A 335 -8.69 26.43 -0.14
N TYR A 336 -9.06 25.19 0.12
CA TYR A 336 -10.45 24.75 0.20
C TYR A 336 -10.84 24.31 1.61
N ASN A 337 -12.14 24.29 1.85
CA ASN A 337 -12.74 23.64 2.99
C ASN A 337 -13.97 22.87 2.53
N GLU A 338 -14.57 22.11 3.44
CA GLU A 338 -15.64 21.17 3.12
C GLU A 338 -16.93 21.84 2.68
N SER A 339 -17.13 23.12 3.03
CA SER A 339 -18.26 23.92 2.55
C SER A 339 -18.03 24.59 1.20
N ALA A 340 -16.81 24.50 0.66
CA ALA A 340 -16.43 25.14 -0.59
C ALA A 340 -15.38 24.29 -1.33
N LEU A 341 -15.73 23.04 -1.64
CA LEU A 341 -14.88 22.15 -2.45
C LEU A 341 -14.98 22.55 -3.93
N PRO A 342 -13.89 22.49 -4.69
CA PRO A 342 -13.90 22.91 -6.08
C PRO A 342 -14.51 21.85 -7.00
N LEU A 343 -15.03 22.29 -8.14
CA LEU A 343 -15.21 21.46 -9.33
C LEU A 343 -14.05 21.78 -10.27
N ASN A 344 -12.94 21.05 -10.13
CA ASN A 344 -11.74 21.24 -10.94
C ASN A 344 -11.58 20.08 -11.94
N GLY A 345 -11.01 20.36 -13.11
CA GLY A 345 -10.65 19.33 -14.07
C GLY A 345 -10.12 19.83 -15.39
N GLN A 346 -9.75 18.87 -16.24
CA GLN A 346 -9.17 19.07 -17.56
C GLN A 346 -10.08 18.47 -18.62
N ILE A 347 -10.28 19.17 -19.74
CA ILE A 347 -11.17 18.75 -20.82
C ILE A 347 -10.39 18.68 -22.13
N TRP A 348 -10.47 17.53 -22.80
CA TRP A 348 -10.12 17.37 -24.20
C TRP A 348 -11.39 17.20 -25.03
N TYR A 349 -11.51 17.94 -26.12
CA TYR A 349 -12.75 18.00 -26.89
C TYR A 349 -12.49 18.16 -28.40
N PRO A 350 -13.38 17.69 -29.29
CA PRO A 350 -13.26 17.93 -30.73
C PRO A 350 -13.37 19.43 -31.06
N THR A 351 -12.40 19.98 -31.78
CA THR A 351 -12.35 21.42 -32.13
C THR A 351 -13.43 21.85 -33.11
N ASN A 352 -13.84 20.97 -34.02
CA ASN A 352 -14.99 21.18 -34.91
C ASN A 352 -16.28 20.93 -34.12
N ILE A 353 -16.50 21.72 -33.09
CA ILE A 353 -17.49 21.41 -32.07
C ILE A 353 -18.91 21.40 -32.67
N SER A 354 -19.16 22.23 -33.70
CA SER A 354 -20.45 22.36 -34.40
C SER A 354 -21.05 21.08 -35.00
N ASN A 355 -20.29 19.99 -35.08
CA ASN A 355 -20.78 18.67 -35.51
C ASN A 355 -21.31 17.81 -34.35
N GLY A 356 -21.37 18.35 -33.14
CA GLY A 356 -21.95 17.70 -31.97
C GLY A 356 -23.46 17.44 -32.10
N PRO A 357 -24.08 16.81 -31.09
CA PRO A 357 -23.56 16.61 -29.75
C PRO A 357 -22.59 15.42 -29.63
N TYR A 358 -21.59 15.53 -28.76
CA TYR A 358 -20.59 14.48 -28.51
C TYR A 358 -20.87 13.70 -27.22
N PRO A 359 -20.72 12.36 -27.25
CA PRO A 359 -20.74 11.54 -26.03
C PRO A 359 -19.63 11.95 -25.07
N ILE A 360 -19.89 11.79 -23.78
CA ILE A 360 -19.03 12.29 -22.70
C ILE A 360 -18.33 11.12 -22.01
N VAL A 361 -17.06 11.28 -21.68
CA VAL A 361 -16.28 10.35 -20.87
C VAL A 361 -15.62 11.09 -19.72
N LEU A 362 -15.99 10.77 -18.48
CA LEU A 362 -15.33 11.30 -17.28
C LEU A 362 -14.30 10.28 -16.77
N MET A 363 -13.13 10.75 -16.35
CA MET A 363 -12.03 9.96 -15.80
C MET A 363 -11.73 10.48 -14.40
N VAL A 364 -11.70 9.60 -13.40
CA VAL A 364 -11.33 9.92 -12.01
C VAL A 364 -10.15 9.11 -11.53
N HIS A 365 -9.22 9.77 -10.84
CA HIS A 365 -8.06 9.10 -10.26
C HIS A 365 -8.37 8.47 -8.90
N GLY A 366 -7.49 7.57 -8.47
CA GLY A 366 -7.56 6.93 -7.16
C GLY A 366 -6.95 7.77 -6.04
N ASN A 367 -6.79 7.15 -4.88
CA ASN A 367 -6.04 7.77 -3.80
C ASN A 367 -4.54 7.77 -4.12
N HIS A 368 -3.92 8.95 -4.10
CA HIS A 368 -2.47 9.13 -4.19
C HIS A 368 -2.01 10.10 -3.10
N ILE A 369 -0.73 10.49 -3.07
CA ILE A 369 -0.30 11.65 -2.26
C ILE A 369 -0.99 12.91 -2.80
N SER A 370 -1.69 13.64 -1.94
CA SER A 370 -2.51 14.81 -2.33
C SER A 370 -1.73 15.92 -3.04
N THR A 371 -0.45 16.10 -2.78
CA THR A 371 0.35 17.15 -3.44
C THR A 371 0.81 16.79 -4.85
N GLU A 372 0.49 15.59 -5.34
CA GLU A 372 0.89 15.11 -6.66
C GLU A 372 -0.34 15.07 -7.58
N SER A 373 -0.37 15.94 -8.60
CA SER A 373 -1.47 16.02 -9.55
C SER A 373 -1.66 14.71 -10.30
N SER A 374 -2.74 14.00 -9.98
CA SER A 374 -3.07 12.70 -10.57
C SER A 374 -3.90 12.81 -11.85
N GLU A 375 -4.73 13.85 -11.97
CA GLU A 375 -5.63 14.10 -13.10
C GLU A 375 -4.95 14.34 -14.46
N PRO A 376 -3.76 14.97 -14.59
CA PRO A 376 -3.10 15.12 -15.88
C PRO A 376 -2.58 13.77 -16.40
N GLY A 377 -2.48 12.78 -15.51
CA GLY A 377 -1.97 11.45 -15.80
C GLY A 377 -2.74 10.65 -16.85
N TYR A 378 -3.93 11.12 -17.24
CA TYR A 378 -4.82 10.51 -18.23
C TYR A 378 -4.89 11.30 -19.54
N GLU A 379 -3.99 12.26 -19.78
CA GLU A 379 -3.95 13.03 -21.03
C GLU A 379 -3.90 12.13 -22.28
N TYR A 380 -3.15 11.03 -22.23
CA TYR A 380 -3.06 10.08 -23.34
C TYR A 380 -4.40 9.41 -23.69
N LEU A 381 -5.28 9.22 -22.70
CA LEU A 381 -6.66 8.76 -22.92
C LEU A 381 -7.54 9.92 -23.40
N GLY A 382 -7.42 11.08 -22.77
CA GLY A 382 -8.21 12.27 -23.10
C GLY A 382 -8.03 12.72 -24.54
N THR A 383 -6.78 12.80 -25.00
CA THR A 383 -6.42 13.17 -26.39
C THR A 383 -6.90 12.12 -27.40
N MET A 384 -6.72 10.83 -27.11
CA MET A 384 -7.23 9.73 -27.94
C MET A 384 -8.75 9.82 -28.07
N LEU A 385 -9.48 9.88 -26.94
CA LEU A 385 -10.94 9.97 -26.93
C LEU A 385 -11.44 11.22 -27.66
N ALA A 386 -10.84 12.38 -27.42
CA ALA A 386 -11.21 13.61 -28.13
C ALA A 386 -10.99 13.49 -29.64
N SER A 387 -9.87 12.91 -30.07
CA SER A 387 -9.61 12.67 -31.50
C SER A 387 -10.59 11.68 -32.14
N GLN A 388 -11.20 10.80 -31.33
CA GLN A 388 -12.24 9.87 -31.77
C GLN A 388 -13.64 10.48 -31.76
N GLY A 389 -13.82 11.72 -31.30
CA GLY A 389 -15.13 12.38 -31.24
C GLY A 389 -15.86 12.10 -29.93
N PHE A 390 -15.17 12.19 -28.79
CA PHE A 390 -15.74 12.19 -27.44
C PHE A 390 -15.37 13.50 -26.72
N LEU A 391 -16.20 13.98 -25.80
CA LEU A 391 -15.75 14.94 -24.80
C LEU A 391 -15.11 14.17 -23.65
N ALA A 392 -13.80 14.29 -23.45
CA ALA A 392 -13.08 13.60 -22.38
C ALA A 392 -12.74 14.56 -21.24
N VAL A 393 -13.07 14.20 -20.01
CA VAL A 393 -12.88 15.04 -18.81
C VAL A 393 -12.08 14.25 -17.77
N SER A 394 -10.94 14.77 -17.33
CA SER A 394 -10.20 14.23 -16.17
C SER A 394 -10.46 15.13 -14.96
N ILE A 395 -11.07 14.57 -13.92
CA ILE A 395 -11.52 15.32 -12.73
C ILE A 395 -10.40 15.31 -11.68
N ASP A 396 -10.18 16.48 -11.08
CA ASP A 396 -9.28 16.66 -9.95
C ASP A 396 -10.00 16.36 -8.62
N GLU A 397 -9.52 15.35 -7.91
CA GLU A 397 -9.98 14.96 -6.57
C GLU A 397 -8.82 14.94 -5.55
N ASN A 398 -7.68 15.57 -5.86
CA ASN A 398 -6.47 15.49 -5.04
C ASN A 398 -6.66 16.09 -3.63
N PHE A 399 -7.62 16.99 -3.44
CA PHE A 399 -7.96 17.50 -2.12
C PHE A 399 -8.56 16.43 -1.18
N LEU A 400 -9.07 15.30 -1.73
CA LEU A 400 -9.57 14.14 -0.99
C LEU A 400 -8.52 13.04 -0.79
N ASN A 401 -7.32 13.20 -1.35
CA ASN A 401 -6.22 12.25 -1.23
C ASN A 401 -5.53 12.33 0.15
N VAL A 402 -4.74 11.30 0.48
CA VAL A 402 -3.95 11.28 1.71
C VAL A 402 -2.94 12.44 1.76
N ALA A 403 -2.83 13.11 2.91
CA ALA A 403 -1.82 14.14 3.12
C ALA A 403 -0.41 13.52 3.16
N PRO A 404 0.65 14.24 2.74
CA PRO A 404 2.02 13.72 2.81
C PRO A 404 2.39 13.27 4.22
N LEU A 405 3.17 12.19 4.34
CA LEU A 405 3.51 11.57 5.64
C LEU A 405 4.14 12.57 6.63
N TYR A 406 5.00 13.47 6.15
CA TYR A 406 5.63 14.51 6.97
C TYR A 406 4.64 15.54 7.55
N SER A 407 3.41 15.59 7.06
CA SER A 407 2.36 16.47 7.62
C SER A 407 1.82 15.99 8.96
N GLY A 408 1.94 14.69 9.28
CA GLY A 408 1.38 14.08 10.49
C GLY A 408 -0.15 14.06 10.56
N THR A 409 -0.86 14.44 9.48
CA THR A 409 -2.33 14.60 9.49
C THR A 409 -3.11 13.46 8.84
N GLY A 410 -2.49 12.68 7.96
CA GLY A 410 -3.11 11.50 7.32
C GLY A 410 -4.29 11.83 6.41
N TYR A 411 -5.29 10.94 6.37
CA TYR A 411 -6.53 11.13 5.60
C TYR A 411 -7.45 12.19 6.22
N GLY A 412 -8.34 12.75 5.39
CA GLY A 412 -9.55 13.40 5.88
C GLY A 412 -10.39 12.44 6.74
N ARG A 413 -11.09 12.96 7.74
CA ARG A 413 -11.96 12.20 8.63
C ARG A 413 -13.42 12.36 8.21
N MET A 414 -14.28 11.43 8.65
CA MET A 414 -15.72 11.58 8.47
C MET A 414 -16.26 12.75 9.31
N SER A 415 -17.17 13.56 8.75
CA SER A 415 -17.79 14.64 9.51
C SER A 415 -19.05 14.19 10.26
N LYS A 416 -19.24 14.77 11.45
CA LYS A 416 -20.40 14.91 12.35
C LYS A 416 -21.59 13.92 12.40
N ILE A 417 -21.62 12.76 11.75
CA ILE A 417 -22.56 11.68 12.13
C ILE A 417 -21.88 10.69 13.09
N LYS A 418 -22.44 10.64 14.31
CA LYS A 418 -21.96 9.91 15.49
C LYS A 418 -22.86 8.72 15.82
N LYS A 419 -22.21 7.71 16.40
CA LYS A 419 -22.62 6.93 17.59
C LYS A 419 -23.04 5.48 17.39
N TYR A 420 -23.40 5.04 16.18
CA TYR A 420 -23.89 3.66 15.96
C TYR A 420 -23.21 2.91 14.81
N ASP A 421 -22.19 3.50 14.17
CA ASP A 421 -21.54 2.91 13.01
C ASP A 421 -20.52 1.84 13.43
N VAL A 422 -20.92 0.56 13.29
CA VAL A 422 -20.11 -0.61 13.67
C VAL A 422 -19.26 -1.10 12.49
N SER A 423 -19.24 -0.42 11.34
CA SER A 423 -18.44 -0.85 10.19
C SER A 423 -17.31 0.11 9.81
N PHE A 424 -16.11 -0.44 9.68
CA PHE A 424 -14.92 0.25 9.15
C PHE A 424 -15.04 0.62 7.65
N SER A 425 -16.07 0.14 6.95
CA SER A 425 -16.25 0.21 5.48
C SER A 425 -17.20 1.31 4.97
N ARG A 426 -17.39 2.40 5.73
CA ARG A 426 -18.14 3.60 5.30
C ARG A 426 -17.22 4.80 5.15
N ARG A 427 -16.36 4.77 4.13
CA ARG A 427 -15.38 5.84 3.92
C ARG A 427 -16.04 7.00 3.18
N SER A 428 -16.46 8.01 3.93
CA SER A 428 -17.06 9.28 3.44
C SER A 428 -16.37 9.90 2.22
N GLN A 429 -15.06 9.68 2.03
CA GLN A 429 -14.33 10.12 0.83
C GLN A 429 -14.88 9.51 -0.47
N PHE A 430 -15.35 8.26 -0.48
CA PHE A 430 -15.91 7.61 -1.68
C PHE A 430 -17.21 8.27 -2.11
N ILE A 431 -18.07 8.60 -1.13
CA ILE A 431 -19.31 9.35 -1.37
C ILE A 431 -18.99 10.74 -1.93
N ALA A 432 -18.03 11.45 -1.32
CA ALA A 432 -17.66 12.79 -1.77
C ALA A 432 -17.14 12.80 -3.22
N ARG A 433 -16.27 11.85 -3.58
CA ARG A 433 -15.77 11.66 -4.95
C ARG A 433 -16.93 11.38 -5.92
N ALA A 434 -17.83 10.47 -5.55
CA ALA A 434 -19.00 10.14 -6.38
C ALA A 434 -19.90 11.37 -6.61
N LEU A 435 -20.10 12.21 -5.59
CA LEU A 435 -20.85 13.46 -5.72
C LEU A 435 -20.13 14.51 -6.58
N ILE A 436 -18.79 14.58 -6.54
CA ILE A 436 -18.02 15.46 -7.43
C ILE A 436 -18.19 15.05 -8.89
N ILE A 437 -18.23 13.74 -9.19
CA ILE A 437 -18.55 13.24 -10.54
C ILE A 437 -19.92 13.75 -10.99
N LEU A 438 -20.95 13.58 -10.15
CA LEU A 438 -22.33 13.97 -10.50
C LEU A 438 -22.50 15.50 -10.60
N GLU A 439 -21.86 16.28 -9.71
CA GLU A 439 -21.86 17.73 -9.78
C GLU A 439 -21.07 18.23 -10.99
N THR A 440 -20.02 17.52 -11.43
CA THR A 440 -19.33 17.81 -12.69
C THR A 440 -20.25 17.58 -13.89
N LEU A 441 -21.00 16.48 -13.95
CA LEU A 441 -22.00 16.24 -15.01
C LEU A 441 -23.10 17.31 -15.00
N LYS A 442 -23.53 17.76 -13.83
CA LYS A 442 -24.46 18.88 -13.68
C LYS A 442 -23.88 20.19 -14.19
N GLN A 443 -22.60 20.45 -13.93
CA GLN A 443 -21.90 21.61 -14.47
C GLN A 443 -21.77 21.56 -16.01
N LEU A 444 -21.49 20.38 -16.58
CA LEU A 444 -21.50 20.17 -18.03
C LEU A 444 -22.90 20.41 -18.62
N CYS A 445 -23.96 19.97 -17.95
CA CYS A 445 -25.34 20.25 -18.36
C CYS A 445 -25.66 21.76 -18.37
N LEU A 446 -25.20 22.49 -17.36
CA LEU A 446 -25.32 23.95 -17.35
C LEU A 446 -24.58 24.60 -18.52
N TRP A 447 -23.36 24.17 -18.81
CA TRP A 447 -22.62 24.67 -19.98
C TRP A 447 -23.30 24.32 -21.31
N ASN A 448 -23.91 23.14 -21.41
CA ASN A 448 -24.64 22.71 -22.59
C ASN A 448 -25.89 23.56 -22.88
N THR A 449 -26.42 24.27 -21.89
CA THR A 449 -27.64 25.09 -22.00
C THR A 449 -27.37 26.60 -22.06
N GLN A 450 -26.13 27.04 -21.84
CA GLN A 450 -25.75 28.46 -21.83
C GLN A 450 -25.23 28.92 -23.20
N GLU A 451 -25.97 29.76 -23.93
CA GLU A 451 -25.62 30.24 -25.29
C GLU A 451 -24.21 30.81 -25.44
N LYS A 452 -23.67 31.45 -24.39
CA LYS A 452 -22.32 32.05 -24.41
C LYS A 452 -21.21 31.04 -24.10
N ASN A 453 -21.55 29.83 -23.70
CA ASN A 453 -20.57 28.79 -23.41
C ASN A 453 -20.19 28.05 -24.69
N GLN A 454 -18.91 27.71 -24.86
CA GLN A 454 -18.43 26.99 -26.04
C GLN A 454 -19.07 25.61 -26.21
N PHE A 455 -19.58 25.01 -25.13
CA PHE A 455 -20.22 23.70 -25.15
C PHE A 455 -21.75 23.77 -25.37
N TYR A 456 -22.29 24.94 -25.68
CA TYR A 456 -23.73 25.12 -25.91
C TYR A 456 -24.27 24.19 -27.01
N ASN A 457 -25.22 23.32 -26.66
CA ASN A 457 -25.78 22.26 -27.51
C ASN A 457 -24.76 21.28 -28.11
N GLN A 458 -23.58 21.14 -27.50
CA GLN A 458 -22.50 20.28 -28.01
C GLN A 458 -22.32 18.98 -27.24
N LEU A 459 -23.02 18.77 -26.12
CA LEU A 459 -22.81 17.63 -25.23
C LEU A 459 -24.00 16.68 -25.24
N ASP A 460 -23.73 15.38 -25.39
CA ASP A 460 -24.72 14.31 -25.29
C ASP A 460 -24.76 13.73 -23.87
N LEU A 461 -25.66 14.27 -23.05
CA LEU A 461 -25.87 13.84 -21.66
C LEU A 461 -26.61 12.50 -21.54
N SER A 462 -27.04 11.91 -22.67
CA SER A 462 -27.67 10.59 -22.72
C SER A 462 -26.67 9.45 -22.97
N ASN A 463 -25.44 9.78 -23.38
CA ASN A 463 -24.36 8.85 -23.68
C ASN A 463 -23.11 9.22 -22.89
N ILE A 464 -23.04 8.75 -21.64
CA ILE A 464 -21.93 9.01 -20.71
C ILE A 464 -21.21 7.71 -20.34
N GLY A 465 -19.88 7.74 -20.45
CA GLY A 465 -18.98 6.75 -19.85
C GLY A 465 -18.25 7.32 -18.64
N LEU A 466 -18.03 6.50 -17.62
CA LEU A 466 -17.18 6.83 -16.48
C LEU A 466 -15.99 5.88 -16.44
N MET A 467 -14.81 6.42 -16.20
CA MET A 467 -13.59 5.68 -15.95
C MET A 467 -13.05 6.05 -14.57
N GLY A 468 -12.58 5.06 -13.82
CA GLY A 468 -12.03 5.27 -12.49
C GLY A 468 -10.83 4.37 -12.21
N HIS A 469 -9.80 4.91 -11.57
CA HIS A 469 -8.61 4.16 -11.16
C HIS A 469 -8.58 3.92 -9.65
N SER A 470 -8.30 2.70 -9.18
CA SER A 470 -8.16 2.37 -7.76
C SER A 470 -9.44 2.71 -6.98
N VAL A 471 -9.36 3.55 -5.96
CA VAL A 471 -10.53 4.13 -5.25
C VAL A 471 -11.52 4.78 -6.23
N GLY A 472 -11.03 5.41 -7.31
CA GLY A 472 -11.86 5.98 -8.36
C GLY A 472 -12.67 4.91 -9.11
N GLY A 473 -12.12 3.70 -9.28
CA GLY A 473 -12.79 2.58 -9.93
C GLY A 473 -14.04 2.11 -9.19
N GLU A 474 -14.03 2.13 -7.86
CA GLU A 474 -15.25 1.90 -7.07
C GLU A 474 -16.18 3.12 -7.09
N THR A 475 -15.61 4.32 -7.04
CA THR A 475 -16.35 5.58 -7.01
C THR A 475 -17.27 5.74 -8.22
N ILE A 476 -16.86 5.32 -9.42
CA ILE A 476 -17.72 5.40 -10.61
C ILE A 476 -18.97 4.52 -10.49
N VAL A 477 -18.88 3.38 -9.78
CA VAL A 477 -20.04 2.51 -9.50
C VAL A 477 -20.96 3.18 -8.49
N ILE A 478 -20.39 3.81 -7.46
CA ILE A 478 -21.15 4.60 -6.48
C ILE A 478 -21.89 5.75 -7.18
N ALA A 479 -21.21 6.51 -8.04
CA ALA A 479 -21.83 7.60 -8.80
C ALA A 479 -22.97 7.09 -9.69
N TYR A 480 -22.79 5.94 -10.36
CA TYR A 480 -23.84 5.31 -11.16
C TYR A 480 -25.10 5.00 -10.35
N VAL A 481 -24.95 4.40 -9.16
CA VAL A 481 -26.10 4.07 -8.31
C VAL A 481 -26.74 5.34 -7.74
N LEU A 482 -25.95 6.27 -7.21
CA LEU A 482 -26.45 7.53 -6.64
C LEU A 482 -27.17 8.40 -7.69
N ASN A 483 -26.76 8.34 -8.96
CA ASN A 483 -27.38 9.05 -10.08
C ASN A 483 -28.87 8.72 -10.29
N LYS A 484 -29.35 7.59 -9.77
CA LYS A 484 -30.76 7.16 -9.89
C LYS A 484 -31.58 7.40 -8.62
N LEU A 485 -30.95 7.84 -7.53
CA LEU A 485 -31.62 8.03 -6.25
C LEU A 485 -32.14 9.46 -6.09
N LYS A 486 -33.10 9.62 -5.17
CA LYS A 486 -33.65 10.94 -4.79
C LYS A 486 -32.92 11.58 -3.62
N TYR A 487 -32.35 10.74 -2.74
CA TYR A 487 -31.68 11.13 -1.51
C TYR A 487 -30.50 10.20 -1.26
N LEU A 488 -29.44 10.73 -0.63
CA LEU A 488 -28.32 9.91 -0.21
C LEU A 488 -28.74 9.01 0.97
N PRO A 489 -28.58 7.67 0.91
CA PRO A 489 -29.09 6.78 1.95
C PRO A 489 -28.63 7.10 3.37
N ASP A 490 -27.37 7.51 3.55
CA ASP A 490 -26.82 7.84 4.87
C ASP A 490 -27.16 9.26 5.35
N TYR A 491 -27.59 10.15 4.44
CA TYR A 491 -27.85 11.57 4.74
C TYR A 491 -29.12 12.10 4.04
N PRO A 492 -30.28 11.43 4.19
CA PRO A 492 -31.44 11.71 3.35
C PRO A 492 -32.07 13.08 3.59
N THR A 493 -31.84 13.70 4.76
CA THR A 493 -32.33 15.04 5.09
C THR A 493 -31.40 16.16 4.64
N SER A 494 -30.10 15.86 4.46
CA SER A 494 -29.08 16.87 4.17
C SER A 494 -28.73 16.95 2.70
N ILE A 495 -28.88 15.85 1.95
CA ILE A 495 -28.42 15.74 0.56
C ILE A 495 -29.54 15.21 -0.33
N SER A 496 -30.01 16.09 -1.22
CA SER A 496 -30.91 15.72 -2.32
C SER A 496 -30.11 15.34 -3.56
N LEU A 497 -30.53 14.26 -4.22
CA LEU A 497 -29.96 13.74 -5.45
C LEU A 497 -30.92 13.91 -6.66
N ASN A 498 -32.08 14.56 -6.45
CA ASN A 498 -33.15 14.73 -7.45
C ASN A 498 -32.74 15.44 -8.75
N ASN A 499 -31.62 16.18 -8.73
CA ASN A 499 -31.13 16.93 -9.89
C ASN A 499 -30.20 16.09 -10.78
N TYR A 500 -30.02 14.81 -10.44
CA TYR A 500 -29.28 13.85 -11.24
C TYR A 500 -30.26 12.89 -11.92
N ASN A 501 -29.88 12.42 -13.10
CA ASN A 501 -30.45 11.27 -13.81
C ASN A 501 -29.75 11.18 -15.17
N PHE A 502 -28.43 11.26 -15.18
CA PHE A 502 -27.63 11.29 -16.39
C PHE A 502 -27.60 9.92 -17.08
N GLY A 503 -27.42 9.90 -18.40
CA GLY A 503 -27.34 8.68 -19.22
C GLY A 503 -26.00 7.97 -19.12
N ILE A 504 -25.61 7.56 -17.91
CA ILE A 504 -24.41 6.76 -17.67
C ILE A 504 -24.66 5.33 -18.17
N LYS A 505 -23.86 4.88 -19.13
CA LYS A 505 -24.02 3.58 -19.81
C LYS A 505 -22.79 2.67 -19.72
N ALA A 506 -21.59 3.24 -19.54
CA ALA A 506 -20.34 2.51 -19.46
C ALA A 506 -19.56 2.85 -18.19
N LEU A 507 -19.02 1.83 -17.53
CA LEU A 507 -18.13 1.94 -16.37
C LEU A 507 -16.81 1.20 -16.67
N PHE A 508 -15.69 1.92 -16.66
CA PHE A 508 -14.34 1.40 -16.94
C PHE A 508 -13.45 1.55 -15.70
N SER A 509 -13.14 0.45 -15.05
CA SER A 509 -12.33 0.43 -13.83
C SER A 509 -10.91 0.00 -14.12
N ILE A 510 -9.92 0.79 -13.69
CA ILE A 510 -8.51 0.43 -13.65
C ILE A 510 -8.15 0.10 -12.21
N SER A 511 -7.63 -1.10 -11.94
CA SER A 511 -7.23 -1.58 -10.62
C SER A 511 -8.22 -1.21 -9.51
N GLY A 512 -9.53 -1.28 -9.76
CA GLY A 512 -10.55 -0.77 -8.85
C GLY A 512 -10.61 -1.47 -7.49
N THR A 513 -11.02 -0.73 -6.46
CA THR A 513 -11.28 -1.28 -5.11
C THR A 513 -12.69 -1.86 -4.97
N ASP A 514 -12.95 -2.45 -3.82
CA ASP A 514 -14.28 -2.92 -3.38
C ASP A 514 -14.53 -2.55 -1.91
N ASP A 515 -15.82 -2.50 -1.54
CA ASP A 515 -16.37 -2.20 -0.21
C ASP A 515 -15.84 -0.92 0.48
N GLY A 516 -15.47 0.11 -0.28
CA GLY A 516 -15.19 1.45 0.23
C GLY A 516 -16.46 2.19 0.70
N TYR A 517 -17.63 1.85 0.14
CA TYR A 517 -18.94 2.32 0.54
C TYR A 517 -19.96 1.17 0.57
N THR A 518 -20.47 0.89 1.78
CA THR A 518 -21.45 -0.18 2.03
C THR A 518 -22.69 0.39 2.74
N PRO A 519 -23.63 1.00 1.99
CA PRO A 519 -24.85 1.54 2.59
C PRO A 519 -25.59 0.42 3.31
N LEU A 520 -26.10 0.72 4.51
CA LEU A 520 -26.79 -0.24 5.38
C LEU A 520 -25.95 -1.49 5.79
N GLY A 521 -24.64 -1.51 5.52
CA GLY A 521 -23.77 -2.66 5.80
C GLY A 521 -23.75 -3.73 4.71
N HIS A 522 -24.33 -3.45 3.54
CA HIS A 522 -24.33 -4.34 2.38
C HIS A 522 -23.45 -3.79 1.26
N SER A 523 -22.88 -4.69 0.45
CA SER A 523 -22.19 -4.28 -0.77
C SER A 523 -23.16 -3.62 -1.74
N LEU A 524 -22.67 -2.62 -2.46
CA LEU A 524 -23.46 -1.88 -3.44
C LEU A 524 -23.82 -2.78 -4.63
N GLU A 525 -25.12 -2.93 -4.89
CA GLU A 525 -25.66 -3.62 -6.08
C GLU A 525 -25.87 -2.62 -7.22
N SER A 526 -25.70 -3.09 -8.46
CA SER A 526 -25.94 -2.29 -9.66
C SER A 526 -26.63 -3.13 -10.73
N HIS A 527 -27.41 -2.47 -11.59
CA HIS A 527 -28.22 -3.13 -12.61
C HIS A 527 -28.06 -2.46 -13.96
N ASP A 528 -28.14 -3.25 -15.04
CA ASP A 528 -28.34 -2.80 -16.42
C ASP A 528 -27.35 -1.73 -16.93
N VAL A 529 -26.06 -1.93 -16.66
CA VAL A 529 -24.96 -1.09 -17.14
C VAL A 529 -23.84 -1.96 -17.71
N THR A 530 -23.13 -1.46 -18.72
CA THR A 530 -21.94 -2.14 -19.21
C THR A 530 -20.74 -1.79 -18.32
N MET A 531 -20.04 -2.80 -17.80
CA MET A 531 -18.95 -2.63 -16.84
C MET A 531 -17.71 -3.44 -17.24
N PHE A 532 -16.55 -2.80 -17.20
CA PHE A 532 -15.27 -3.44 -17.48
C PHE A 532 -14.24 -3.13 -16.39
N GLY A 533 -13.47 -4.13 -15.98
CA GLY A 533 -12.32 -3.96 -15.10
C GLY A 533 -11.01 -4.40 -15.75
N ILE A 534 -9.94 -3.63 -15.61
CA ILE A 534 -8.57 -4.03 -15.95
C ILE A 534 -7.68 -3.91 -14.71
N HIS A 535 -6.79 -4.87 -14.47
CA HIS A 535 -5.91 -4.89 -13.30
C HIS A 535 -4.56 -5.51 -13.63
N GLY A 536 -3.48 -5.05 -12.99
CA GLY A 536 -2.13 -5.57 -13.18
C GLY A 536 -1.75 -6.66 -12.18
N ILE A 537 -1.17 -7.78 -12.59
CA ILE A 537 -0.78 -8.84 -11.64
C ILE A 537 0.33 -8.38 -10.69
N TYR A 538 1.24 -7.51 -11.16
CA TYR A 538 2.28 -6.88 -10.34
C TYR A 538 1.81 -5.58 -9.67
N ASP A 539 0.50 -5.39 -9.51
CA ASP A 539 -0.06 -4.33 -8.69
C ASP A 539 0.46 -4.48 -7.24
N GLY A 540 1.26 -3.49 -6.83
CA GLY A 540 1.89 -3.43 -5.52
C GLY A 540 1.05 -2.73 -4.45
N ASP A 541 -0.01 -2.01 -4.84
CA ASP A 541 -0.92 -1.32 -3.92
C ASP A 541 -2.09 -2.24 -3.52
N LEU A 542 -2.61 -3.02 -4.48
CA LEU A 542 -3.66 -4.01 -4.30
C LEU A 542 -3.13 -5.42 -4.58
N SER A 543 -3.15 -6.28 -3.56
CA SER A 543 -2.64 -7.65 -3.69
C SER A 543 -3.49 -8.57 -4.58
N SER A 544 -4.74 -8.18 -4.89
CA SER A 544 -5.68 -8.98 -5.68
C SER A 544 -6.64 -8.10 -6.49
N PHE A 545 -7.31 -8.69 -7.48
CA PHE A 545 -8.25 -8.00 -8.37
C PHE A 545 -9.62 -7.77 -7.70
N LEU A 546 -9.67 -6.86 -6.73
CA LEU A 546 -10.86 -6.63 -5.89
C LEU A 546 -12.11 -6.21 -6.68
N PHE A 547 -11.96 -5.50 -7.80
CA PHE A 547 -13.09 -5.06 -8.62
C PHE A 547 -13.93 -6.21 -9.20
N GLN A 548 -13.43 -7.45 -9.20
CA GLN A 548 -14.23 -8.64 -9.57
C GLN A 548 -15.51 -8.77 -8.75
N ALA A 549 -15.48 -8.36 -7.47
CA ALA A 549 -16.67 -8.32 -6.62
C ALA A 549 -17.77 -7.40 -7.17
N LYS A 550 -17.42 -6.24 -7.74
CA LYS A 550 -18.39 -5.32 -8.36
C LYS A 550 -18.97 -5.90 -9.65
N LEU A 551 -18.15 -6.59 -10.44
CA LEU A 551 -18.63 -7.31 -11.62
C LEU A 551 -19.61 -8.43 -11.20
N LYS A 552 -19.34 -9.19 -10.14
CA LYS A 552 -20.28 -10.21 -9.63
C LYS A 552 -21.61 -9.59 -9.19
N ASN A 553 -21.58 -8.48 -8.45
CA ASN A 553 -22.79 -7.80 -7.95
C ASN A 553 -23.60 -7.06 -9.02
N LEU A 554 -23.08 -6.93 -10.24
CA LEU A 554 -23.83 -6.39 -11.37
C LEU A 554 -24.80 -7.45 -11.93
N GLN A 555 -26.08 -7.12 -11.92
CA GLN A 555 -27.16 -7.96 -12.44
C GLN A 555 -27.78 -7.36 -13.71
N PHE A 556 -28.24 -8.23 -14.60
CA PHE A 556 -28.99 -7.84 -15.79
C PHE A 556 -30.46 -8.24 -15.64
N THR A 557 -31.37 -7.31 -15.93
CA THR A 557 -32.80 -7.59 -15.88
C THR A 557 -33.24 -8.32 -17.16
N SER A 558 -34.07 -9.35 -17.00
CA SER A 558 -34.46 -10.29 -18.07
C SER A 558 -35.27 -9.68 -19.23
N ASN A 559 -35.59 -8.38 -19.17
CA ASN A 559 -36.33 -7.63 -20.20
C ASN A 559 -35.71 -6.24 -20.47
N SER A 560 -34.43 -6.03 -20.15
CA SER A 560 -33.78 -4.76 -20.50
C SER A 560 -33.76 -4.56 -22.02
N SER A 561 -34.17 -3.39 -22.49
CA SER A 561 -34.16 -3.05 -23.92
C SER A 561 -32.75 -2.85 -24.47
N ASN A 562 -31.76 -2.66 -23.58
CA ASN A 562 -30.38 -2.36 -23.95
C ASN A 562 -29.51 -3.57 -23.70
N TYR A 563 -28.75 -3.96 -24.73
CA TYR A 563 -27.69 -4.94 -24.59
C TYR A 563 -26.60 -4.40 -23.64
N ASN A 564 -26.27 -5.16 -22.60
CA ASN A 564 -25.22 -4.85 -21.64
C ASN A 564 -24.31 -6.05 -21.43
N PHE A 565 -23.08 -5.79 -21.02
CA PHE A 565 -22.15 -6.86 -20.64
C PHE A 565 -21.22 -6.43 -19.52
N LYS A 566 -20.62 -7.42 -18.87
CA LYS A 566 -19.57 -7.24 -17.88
C LYS A 566 -18.37 -8.09 -18.22
N ALA A 567 -17.18 -7.51 -18.08
CA ALA A 567 -15.95 -8.19 -18.45
C ALA A 567 -14.77 -7.74 -17.59
N SER A 568 -13.73 -8.56 -17.54
CA SER A 568 -12.48 -8.22 -16.87
C SER A 568 -11.25 -8.62 -17.66
N LEU A 569 -10.12 -7.95 -17.40
CA LEU A 569 -8.81 -8.30 -17.93
C LEU A 569 -7.74 -8.20 -16.83
N TYR A 570 -7.13 -9.33 -16.51
CA TYR A 570 -5.96 -9.40 -15.64
C TYR A 570 -4.69 -9.45 -16.51
N VAL A 571 -3.82 -8.47 -16.36
CA VAL A 571 -2.63 -8.27 -17.21
C VAL A 571 -1.38 -8.63 -16.42
N HIS A 572 -0.61 -9.63 -16.85
CA HIS A 572 0.49 -10.18 -16.05
C HIS A 572 1.53 -9.12 -15.68
N GLN A 573 2.29 -8.59 -16.62
CA GLN A 573 3.41 -7.70 -16.30
C GLN A 573 3.00 -6.25 -15.98
N ALA A 574 1.72 -5.96 -15.79
CA ALA A 574 1.26 -4.61 -15.44
C ALA A 574 1.29 -4.40 -13.92
N ASN A 575 1.59 -3.17 -13.50
CA ASN A 575 1.52 -2.72 -12.10
C ASN A 575 0.31 -1.81 -11.86
N HIS A 576 0.18 -1.24 -10.66
CA HIS A 576 -0.88 -0.26 -10.34
C HIS A 576 -0.63 1.06 -11.07
N GLY A 577 0.58 1.61 -10.94
CA GLY A 577 0.89 2.99 -11.23
C GLY A 577 0.86 3.37 -12.72
N GLN A 578 1.40 2.55 -13.61
CA GLN A 578 1.73 2.97 -14.98
C GLN A 578 0.52 3.24 -15.88
N PHE A 579 -0.70 2.88 -15.46
CA PHE A 579 -1.92 3.37 -16.13
C PHE A 579 -2.08 4.89 -16.06
N ASN A 580 -1.41 5.54 -15.11
CA ASN A 580 -1.30 6.98 -14.97
C ASN A 580 0.13 7.41 -15.32
N THR A 581 0.31 8.41 -16.19
CA THR A 581 1.66 8.84 -16.62
C THR A 581 2.52 9.38 -15.47
N ASN A 582 1.90 9.82 -14.37
CA ASN A 582 2.60 10.50 -13.27
C ASN A 582 2.99 9.57 -12.13
N TRP A 583 2.36 8.40 -11.99
CA TRP A 583 2.56 7.51 -10.83
C TRP A 583 3.76 6.57 -11.01
N GLY A 584 4.06 6.15 -12.24
CA GLY A 584 5.27 5.41 -12.58
C GLY A 584 5.28 3.94 -12.15
N ARG A 585 6.49 3.36 -12.03
CA ARG A 585 6.71 1.91 -11.85
C ARG A 585 6.60 1.43 -10.39
N TYR A 586 6.62 2.35 -9.44
CA TYR A 586 6.66 2.04 -8.02
C TYR A 586 5.34 2.39 -7.37
N ASP A 587 4.60 1.36 -6.92
CA ASP A 587 3.24 1.53 -6.42
C ASP A 587 3.18 1.90 -4.92
N LEU A 588 4.31 1.87 -4.23
CA LEU A 588 4.39 2.12 -2.79
C LEU A 588 5.08 3.47 -2.50
N MET A 589 5.34 3.73 -1.22
CA MET A 589 5.98 4.96 -0.76
C MET A 589 7.52 4.93 -0.92
N PRO A 590 8.16 6.11 -1.09
CA PRO A 590 9.61 6.25 -1.02
C PRO A 590 10.20 5.57 0.22
N GLY A 591 11.27 4.80 0.04
CA GLY A 591 11.90 3.97 1.08
C GLY A 591 11.47 2.51 1.05
N VAL A 592 10.19 2.23 0.74
CA VAL A 592 9.68 0.86 0.54
C VAL A 592 9.83 0.43 -0.92
N ASN A 593 9.71 1.38 -1.85
CA ASN A 593 9.85 1.17 -3.30
C ASN A 593 11.11 0.40 -3.70
N GLN A 594 12.23 0.65 -3.03
CA GLN A 594 13.50 -0.02 -3.31
C GLN A 594 13.52 -1.50 -2.89
N LEU A 595 12.51 -1.98 -2.14
CA LEU A 595 12.36 -3.38 -1.79
C LEU A 595 11.48 -4.14 -2.80
N MET A 596 10.75 -3.41 -3.65
CA MET A 596 9.87 -3.98 -4.67
C MET A 596 10.69 -4.63 -5.79
N ASN A 597 10.17 -5.72 -6.35
CA ASN A 597 10.69 -6.37 -7.53
C ASN A 597 9.99 -5.78 -8.76
N VAL A 598 10.52 -4.65 -9.26
CA VAL A 598 9.95 -3.94 -10.40
C VAL A 598 10.48 -4.43 -11.75
N ARG A 599 11.53 -5.27 -11.74
CA ARG A 599 12.12 -5.80 -12.98
C ARG A 599 11.12 -6.50 -13.92
N PRO A 600 10.14 -7.30 -13.45
CA PRO A 600 9.18 -7.97 -14.31
C PRO A 600 8.14 -7.04 -14.97
N ILE A 601 7.96 -5.82 -14.43
CA ILE A 601 6.91 -4.88 -14.85
C ILE A 601 7.21 -4.39 -16.27
N MET A 602 6.23 -4.46 -17.16
CA MET A 602 6.31 -3.97 -18.54
C MET A 602 6.56 -2.46 -18.60
N THR A 603 6.88 -1.91 -19.78
CA THR A 603 7.05 -0.46 -19.91
C THR A 603 5.71 0.27 -19.81
N ILE A 604 5.76 1.56 -19.48
CA ILE A 604 4.56 2.39 -19.34
C ILE A 604 3.79 2.49 -20.65
N GLU A 605 4.49 2.57 -21.78
CA GLU A 605 3.88 2.67 -23.12
C GLU A 605 3.06 1.43 -23.45
N HIS A 606 3.58 0.23 -23.15
CA HIS A 606 2.84 -1.02 -23.38
C HIS A 606 1.62 -1.13 -22.47
N GLN A 607 1.74 -0.79 -21.19
CA GLN A 607 0.62 -0.84 -20.25
C GLN A 607 -0.48 0.16 -20.62
N GLN A 608 -0.09 1.39 -20.99
CA GLN A 608 -1.03 2.41 -21.46
C GLN A 608 -1.65 2.05 -22.80
N HIS A 609 -0.92 1.40 -23.71
CA HIS A 609 -1.48 0.91 -24.97
C HIS A 609 -2.61 -0.12 -24.74
N ILE A 610 -2.40 -1.08 -23.83
CA ILE A 610 -3.45 -2.04 -23.44
C ILE A 610 -4.66 -1.29 -22.86
N CYS A 611 -4.44 -0.28 -22.01
CA CYS A 611 -5.52 0.53 -21.48
C CYS A 611 -6.28 1.30 -22.57
N LYS A 612 -5.57 1.97 -23.49
CA LYS A 612 -6.16 2.67 -24.65
C LYS A 612 -7.03 1.76 -25.50
N MET A 613 -6.53 0.57 -25.83
CA MET A 613 -7.25 -0.44 -26.62
C MET A 613 -8.63 -0.74 -26.03
N TYR A 614 -8.67 -1.15 -24.77
CA TYR A 614 -9.91 -1.51 -24.10
C TYR A 614 -10.80 -0.31 -23.82
N MET A 615 -10.22 0.84 -23.47
CA MET A 615 -10.98 2.07 -23.19
C MET A 615 -11.69 2.56 -24.45
N ALA A 616 -10.98 2.68 -25.57
CA ALA A 616 -11.57 3.07 -26.84
C ALA A 616 -12.61 2.06 -27.31
N ALA A 617 -12.30 0.76 -27.25
CA ALA A 617 -13.24 -0.30 -27.66
C ALA A 617 -14.54 -0.22 -26.85
N LEU A 618 -14.47 -0.13 -25.52
CA LEU A 618 -15.65 -0.05 -24.65
C LEU A 618 -16.52 1.18 -24.97
N MET A 619 -15.89 2.35 -25.06
CA MET A 619 -16.62 3.61 -25.29
C MET A 619 -17.25 3.64 -26.69
N ASN A 620 -16.58 3.08 -27.71
CA ASN A 620 -17.15 2.98 -29.05
C ASN A 620 -18.32 1.98 -29.11
N ILE A 621 -18.25 0.85 -28.40
CA ILE A 621 -19.37 -0.10 -28.29
C ILE A 621 -20.57 0.60 -27.66
N VAL A 622 -20.39 1.16 -26.47
CA VAL A 622 -21.52 1.55 -25.61
C VAL A 622 -22.09 2.91 -25.99
N LEU A 623 -21.25 3.86 -26.39
CA LEU A 623 -21.66 5.25 -26.63
C LEU A 623 -21.82 5.58 -28.13
N LYS A 624 -21.31 4.72 -29.04
CA LYS A 624 -21.41 4.88 -30.50
C LYS A 624 -22.00 3.67 -31.22
N ASN A 625 -22.44 2.64 -30.48
CA ASN A 625 -23.04 1.42 -31.02
C ASN A 625 -22.15 0.65 -32.01
N GLN A 626 -20.82 0.71 -31.82
CA GLN A 626 -19.85 0.03 -32.67
C GLN A 626 -19.58 -1.40 -32.16
N MET A 627 -20.57 -2.27 -32.31
CA MET A 627 -20.58 -3.63 -31.77
C MET A 627 -19.44 -4.53 -32.27
N GLN A 628 -18.77 -4.19 -33.37
CA GLN A 628 -17.65 -4.98 -33.89
C GLN A 628 -16.47 -5.12 -32.92
N TYR A 629 -16.33 -4.21 -31.95
CA TYR A 629 -15.26 -4.28 -30.95
C TYR A 629 -15.61 -5.21 -29.77
N ARG A 630 -16.86 -5.67 -29.65
CA ARG A 630 -17.33 -6.54 -28.55
C ARG A 630 -16.46 -7.80 -28.41
N ILE A 631 -15.99 -8.34 -29.53
CA ILE A 631 -15.20 -9.56 -29.56
C ILE A 631 -13.90 -9.48 -28.73
N LEU A 632 -13.34 -8.29 -28.55
CA LEU A 632 -12.16 -8.06 -27.71
C LEU A 632 -12.43 -8.35 -26.22
N PHE A 633 -13.67 -8.20 -25.78
CA PHE A 633 -14.11 -8.44 -24.40
C PHE A 633 -14.54 -9.87 -24.19
N GLU A 634 -15.14 -10.50 -25.21
CA GLU A 634 -15.47 -11.92 -25.19
C GLU A 634 -14.21 -12.79 -25.10
N ASP A 635 -13.19 -12.41 -25.87
CA ASP A 635 -11.91 -13.08 -25.87
C ASP A 635 -10.77 -12.12 -26.22
N TYR A 636 -9.84 -11.92 -25.29
CA TYR A 636 -8.68 -11.04 -25.51
C TYR A 636 -7.84 -11.47 -26.71
N ARG A 637 -7.90 -12.75 -27.12
CA ARG A 637 -7.12 -13.30 -28.23
C ARG A 637 -7.45 -12.62 -29.55
N ALA A 638 -8.67 -12.13 -29.72
CA ALA A 638 -9.08 -11.35 -30.88
C ALA A 638 -8.23 -10.07 -31.07
N GLY A 639 -7.61 -9.56 -30.00
CA GLY A 639 -6.75 -8.39 -30.01
C GLY A 639 -5.24 -8.67 -30.09
N LEU A 640 -4.79 -9.93 -30.14
CA LEU A 640 -3.35 -10.27 -30.05
C LEU A 640 -2.47 -9.69 -31.17
N THR A 641 -3.07 -9.28 -32.29
CA THR A 641 -2.36 -8.54 -33.34
C THR A 641 -1.88 -7.17 -32.88
N TYR A 642 -2.59 -6.53 -31.94
CA TYR A 642 -2.31 -5.18 -31.45
C TYR A 642 -1.84 -5.17 -29.99
N LEU A 643 -2.27 -6.13 -29.18
CA LEU A 643 -1.88 -6.22 -27.77
C LEU A 643 -0.39 -6.57 -27.60
N HIS A 644 0.21 -6.02 -26.54
CA HIS A 644 1.58 -6.39 -26.16
C HIS A 644 1.66 -7.88 -25.82
N HIS A 645 2.76 -8.54 -26.20
CA HIS A 645 2.97 -9.96 -25.91
C HIS A 645 3.24 -10.19 -24.42
N THR A 646 2.19 -10.59 -23.70
CA THR A 646 2.24 -11.02 -22.30
C THR A 646 1.07 -11.98 -22.02
N ASN A 647 0.98 -12.50 -20.80
CA ASN A 647 -0.14 -13.36 -20.40
C ASN A 647 -1.34 -12.49 -19.98
N TYR A 648 -2.52 -12.87 -20.46
CA TYR A 648 -3.79 -12.23 -20.14
C TYR A 648 -4.78 -13.27 -19.63
N ILE A 649 -5.62 -12.86 -18.69
CA ILE A 649 -6.76 -13.64 -18.22
C ILE A 649 -7.99 -12.76 -18.31
N SER A 650 -9.03 -13.19 -19.03
CA SER A 650 -10.24 -12.41 -19.21
C SER A 650 -11.49 -13.18 -18.78
N THR A 651 -12.46 -12.42 -18.29
CA THR A 651 -13.81 -12.92 -18.01
C THR A 651 -14.82 -12.09 -18.80
N PHE A 652 -15.93 -12.72 -19.17
CA PHE A 652 -17.02 -12.10 -19.92
C PHE A 652 -18.36 -12.73 -19.55
N GLN A 653 -19.37 -11.89 -19.41
CA GLN A 653 -20.77 -12.25 -19.23
C GLN A 653 -21.65 -11.16 -19.85
N ASP A 654 -22.74 -11.52 -20.54
CA ASP A 654 -23.66 -10.54 -21.14
C ASP A 654 -25.12 -10.67 -20.67
N SER A 655 -25.95 -9.69 -21.04
CA SER A 655 -27.36 -9.61 -20.64
C SER A 655 -28.27 -10.63 -21.35
N ASN A 656 -27.76 -11.37 -22.34
CA ASN A 656 -28.51 -12.31 -23.17
C ASN A 656 -28.16 -13.77 -22.82
N GLU A 657 -28.04 -14.07 -21.54
CA GLU A 657 -27.65 -15.38 -21.04
C GLU A 657 -28.71 -16.01 -20.15
N ILE A 658 -28.78 -17.34 -20.18
CA ILE A 658 -29.58 -18.16 -19.25
C ILE A 658 -28.62 -18.87 -18.30
N VAL A 659 -28.74 -18.60 -17.01
CA VAL A 659 -27.93 -19.28 -15.98
C VAL A 659 -28.42 -20.72 -15.78
N ILE A 660 -27.55 -21.69 -16.05
CA ILE A 660 -27.75 -23.13 -15.79
C ILE A 660 -27.40 -23.46 -14.34
N ALA A 661 -26.23 -22.98 -13.88
CA ALA A 661 -25.70 -23.24 -12.57
C ALA A 661 -24.88 -22.05 -12.04
N ASP A 662 -25.33 -21.48 -10.93
CA ASP A 662 -24.64 -20.46 -10.12
C ASP A 662 -24.05 -21.03 -8.83
N PHE A 663 -24.34 -22.31 -8.51
CA PHE A 663 -23.85 -23.04 -7.36
C PHE A 663 -24.27 -22.47 -5.99
N GLU A 664 -25.25 -21.58 -5.93
CA GLU A 664 -25.75 -20.98 -4.68
C GLU A 664 -26.80 -21.85 -3.97
N ASN A 665 -27.23 -22.97 -4.58
CA ASN A 665 -28.18 -23.91 -3.98
C ASN A 665 -27.58 -24.67 -2.78
N TYR A 666 -28.31 -24.70 -1.66
CA TYR A 666 -27.94 -25.51 -0.49
C TYR A 666 -28.03 -27.01 -0.73
N ASP A 667 -28.99 -27.45 -1.57
CA ASP A 667 -29.06 -28.83 -2.01
C ASP A 667 -28.16 -29.02 -3.24
N VAL A 668 -26.99 -29.59 -3.01
CA VAL A 668 -25.96 -29.80 -4.03
C VAL A 668 -26.35 -30.82 -5.12
N THR A 669 -27.50 -31.48 -4.99
CA THR A 669 -28.05 -32.39 -6.01
C THR A 669 -28.98 -31.70 -7.00
N LEU A 670 -29.27 -30.40 -6.81
CA LEU A 670 -30.17 -29.60 -7.63
C LEU A 670 -29.42 -28.45 -8.31
N GLY A 671 -29.66 -28.25 -9.62
CA GLY A 671 -29.13 -27.09 -10.34
C GLY A 671 -29.98 -25.83 -10.19
N THR A 672 -29.49 -24.70 -10.71
CA THR A 672 -30.16 -23.39 -10.58
C THR A 672 -31.48 -23.34 -11.36
N ILE A 673 -31.53 -24.01 -12.51
CA ILE A 673 -32.77 -24.17 -13.28
C ILE A 673 -33.67 -25.18 -12.55
N THR A 674 -34.91 -24.79 -12.27
CA THR A 674 -35.88 -25.66 -11.60
C THR A 674 -36.03 -26.99 -12.32
N GLY A 675 -35.92 -28.09 -11.56
CA GLY A 675 -36.02 -29.46 -12.08
C GLY A 675 -34.72 -30.04 -12.64
N SER A 676 -33.65 -29.25 -12.75
CA SER A 676 -32.32 -29.78 -13.08
C SER A 676 -31.70 -30.56 -11.92
N THR A 677 -30.99 -31.64 -12.23
CA THR A 677 -30.36 -32.53 -11.24
C THR A 677 -28.86 -32.63 -11.47
N ILE A 678 -28.12 -32.86 -10.39
CA ILE A 678 -26.67 -32.95 -10.38
C ILE A 678 -26.26 -34.34 -9.90
N ASN A 679 -25.39 -35.00 -10.66
CA ASN A 679 -24.80 -36.29 -10.32
C ASN A 679 -23.27 -36.19 -10.30
N ALA A 680 -22.66 -36.69 -9.23
CA ALA A 680 -21.21 -36.71 -9.05
C ALA A 680 -20.72 -38.14 -8.79
N THR A 681 -19.66 -38.56 -9.48
CA THR A 681 -19.04 -39.89 -9.29
C THR A 681 -17.52 -39.79 -9.23
N ASN A 682 -16.88 -40.59 -8.39
CA ASN A 682 -15.42 -40.68 -8.26
C ASN A 682 -14.71 -39.32 -7.99
N LEU A 683 -15.38 -38.39 -7.31
CA LEU A 683 -14.81 -37.12 -6.87
C LEU A 683 -14.49 -37.19 -5.38
N LEU A 684 -13.22 -36.92 -5.02
CA LEU A 684 -12.75 -36.84 -3.64
C LEU A 684 -13.32 -35.60 -2.96
N LEU A 685 -13.30 -34.48 -3.68
CA LEU A 685 -13.86 -33.20 -3.23
C LEU A 685 -14.72 -32.64 -4.37
N TRP A 686 -15.99 -32.39 -4.04
CA TRP A 686 -16.89 -31.63 -4.89
C TRP A 686 -17.90 -30.89 -4.04
N GLY A 687 -18.34 -29.73 -4.53
CA GLY A 687 -19.35 -28.90 -3.87
C GLY A 687 -19.11 -27.42 -4.09
N SER A 688 -20.04 -26.61 -3.59
CA SER A 688 -19.94 -25.16 -3.65
C SER A 688 -18.98 -24.63 -2.58
N VAL A 689 -17.97 -23.87 -2.99
CA VAL A 689 -17.07 -23.13 -2.10
C VAL A 689 -17.22 -21.63 -2.35
N TYR A 690 -17.37 -20.86 -1.28
CA TYR A 690 -17.45 -19.40 -1.41
C TYR A 690 -16.05 -18.80 -1.55
N VAL A 691 -15.76 -18.21 -2.71
CA VAL A 691 -14.46 -17.58 -2.98
C VAL A 691 -14.56 -16.08 -2.76
N ASN A 692 -14.07 -15.61 -1.61
CA ASN A 692 -14.22 -14.23 -1.14
C ASN A 692 -13.82 -13.16 -2.17
N VAL A 693 -12.72 -13.34 -2.91
CA VAL A 693 -12.24 -12.34 -3.90
C VAL A 693 -13.25 -12.15 -5.05
N TYR A 694 -13.99 -13.20 -5.40
CA TYR A 694 -15.01 -13.16 -6.45
C TYR A 694 -16.43 -12.96 -5.92
N ARG A 695 -16.61 -12.98 -4.58
CA ARG A 695 -17.93 -12.93 -3.90
C ARG A 695 -18.94 -13.93 -4.48
N SER A 696 -18.45 -15.11 -4.84
CA SER A 696 -19.24 -16.10 -5.59
C SER A 696 -19.10 -17.48 -4.98
N ALA A 697 -20.19 -18.25 -4.92
CA ALA A 697 -20.11 -19.69 -4.77
C ALA A 697 -19.60 -20.30 -6.08
N MET A 698 -18.49 -21.03 -5.99
CA MET A 698 -17.88 -21.73 -7.13
C MET A 698 -17.90 -23.22 -6.87
N LEU A 699 -18.10 -24.02 -7.92
CA LEU A 699 -17.92 -25.46 -7.85
C LEU A 699 -16.43 -25.78 -7.76
N ILE A 700 -16.01 -26.48 -6.71
CA ILE A 700 -14.69 -27.12 -6.65
C ILE A 700 -14.80 -28.56 -7.17
N LEU A 701 -13.82 -29.00 -7.96
CA LEU A 701 -13.71 -30.39 -8.43
C LEU A 701 -12.32 -30.95 -8.18
N GLN A 702 -12.26 -32.11 -7.52
CA GLN A 702 -11.06 -32.92 -7.36
C GLN A 702 -11.43 -34.42 -7.48
N PRO A 703 -10.83 -35.18 -8.40
CA PRO A 703 -11.11 -36.61 -8.54
C PRO A 703 -10.43 -37.43 -7.43
N VAL A 704 -10.95 -38.62 -7.19
CA VAL A 704 -10.28 -39.64 -6.37
C VAL A 704 -9.03 -40.12 -7.10
N GLU A 705 -7.98 -40.44 -6.34
CA GLU A 705 -6.72 -40.90 -6.90
C GLU A 705 -6.92 -42.12 -7.82
N ASN A 706 -6.37 -42.07 -9.03
CA ASN A 706 -6.46 -43.10 -10.07
C ASN A 706 -7.87 -43.41 -10.61
N LEU A 707 -8.87 -42.57 -10.32
CA LEU A 707 -10.22 -42.69 -10.89
C LEU A 707 -10.57 -41.47 -11.74
N VAL A 708 -11.46 -41.69 -12.71
CA VAL A 708 -12.04 -40.60 -13.52
C VAL A 708 -13.22 -40.00 -12.76
N GLY A 709 -13.05 -38.77 -12.28
CA GLY A 709 -14.09 -38.00 -11.63
C GLY A 709 -15.06 -37.43 -12.65
N LYS A 710 -16.36 -37.48 -12.35
CA LYS A 710 -17.41 -36.92 -13.21
C LYS A 710 -18.38 -36.07 -12.40
N TYR A 711 -18.74 -34.92 -12.95
CA TYR A 711 -19.80 -34.04 -12.42
C TYR A 711 -20.75 -33.69 -13.56
N ALA A 712 -21.97 -34.20 -13.51
CA ALA A 712 -22.98 -34.04 -14.55
C ALA A 712 -24.15 -33.19 -14.07
N ILE A 713 -24.57 -32.23 -14.88
CA ILE A 713 -25.78 -31.42 -14.72
C ILE A 713 -26.77 -31.86 -15.79
N ASN A 714 -27.92 -32.40 -15.38
CA ASN A 714 -29.01 -32.81 -16.25
C ASN A 714 -30.12 -31.78 -16.19
N LEU A 715 -30.56 -31.27 -17.33
CA LEU A 715 -31.61 -30.28 -17.45
C LEU A 715 -32.96 -30.97 -17.66
N GLN A 716 -34.02 -30.46 -17.02
CA GLN A 716 -35.36 -30.99 -17.21
C GLN A 716 -35.89 -30.73 -18.62
N ASN A 717 -35.57 -29.56 -19.18
CA ASN A 717 -35.96 -29.13 -20.52
C ASN A 717 -34.71 -28.71 -21.28
N SER A 718 -34.72 -28.90 -22.61
CA SER A 718 -33.64 -28.43 -23.44
C SER A 718 -33.57 -26.90 -23.48
N ILE A 719 -32.35 -26.38 -23.65
CA ILE A 719 -32.10 -24.94 -23.75
C ILE A 719 -31.44 -24.67 -25.09
N ASN A 720 -32.04 -23.77 -25.87
CA ASN A 720 -31.47 -23.31 -27.12
C ASN A 720 -30.54 -22.11 -26.91
N GLY A 721 -29.45 -22.05 -27.66
CA GLY A 721 -28.49 -20.96 -27.64
C GLY A 721 -27.30 -21.19 -28.57
N SER A 722 -26.41 -20.20 -28.66
CA SER A 722 -25.23 -20.24 -29.53
C SER A 722 -24.04 -20.96 -28.90
N SER A 723 -23.92 -20.91 -27.57
CA SER A 723 -22.77 -21.45 -26.85
C SER A 723 -23.07 -21.67 -25.36
N ILE A 724 -22.39 -22.64 -24.75
CA ILE A 724 -22.25 -22.71 -23.29
C ILE A 724 -21.02 -21.91 -22.87
N ARG A 725 -21.19 -21.00 -21.92
CA ARG A 725 -20.09 -20.28 -21.27
C ARG A 725 -19.99 -20.64 -19.80
N PHE A 726 -18.78 -20.67 -19.28
CA PHE A 726 -18.52 -20.79 -17.84
C PHE A 726 -17.16 -20.20 -17.51
N MET A 727 -16.98 -19.79 -16.27
CA MET A 727 -15.70 -19.30 -15.76
C MET A 727 -14.95 -20.47 -15.12
N ILE A 728 -13.66 -20.61 -15.40
CA ILE A 728 -12.84 -21.69 -14.84
C ILE A 728 -11.47 -21.17 -14.40
N GLY A 729 -11.01 -21.65 -13.24
CA GLY A 729 -9.64 -21.51 -12.79
C GLY A 729 -9.14 -22.84 -12.22
N ARG A 730 -7.84 -22.91 -11.92
CA ARG A 730 -7.25 -24.06 -11.23
C ARG A 730 -6.33 -23.64 -10.11
N THR A 731 -6.16 -24.51 -9.12
CA THR A 731 -5.15 -24.32 -8.09
C THR A 731 -3.74 -24.45 -8.67
N PRO A 732 -2.72 -23.85 -8.04
CA PRO A 732 -1.33 -23.93 -8.49
C PRO A 732 -0.79 -25.37 -8.50
N GLU A 733 -1.28 -26.22 -7.60
CA GLU A 733 -0.93 -27.62 -7.50
C GLU A 733 -1.57 -28.44 -8.64
N GLY A 734 -0.81 -29.35 -9.25
CA GLY A 734 -1.26 -30.20 -10.37
C GLY A 734 -0.39 -30.07 -11.62
N GLN A 735 -0.25 -31.15 -12.39
CA GLN A 735 0.55 -31.18 -13.63
C GLN A 735 -0.30 -31.13 -14.90
N VAL A 736 -1.59 -31.48 -14.82
CA VAL A 736 -2.48 -31.50 -15.98
C VAL A 736 -3.35 -30.25 -16.02
N ASP A 737 -3.34 -29.57 -17.16
CA ASP A 737 -4.05 -28.32 -17.42
C ASP A 737 -5.43 -28.52 -18.07
N ASN A 738 -5.90 -29.76 -18.22
CA ASN A 738 -7.01 -30.08 -19.11
C ASN A 738 -8.23 -30.58 -18.34
N LEU A 739 -9.38 -29.94 -18.59
CA LEU A 739 -10.69 -30.41 -18.17
C LEU A 739 -11.45 -30.90 -19.42
N THR A 740 -12.02 -32.10 -19.39
CA THR A 740 -12.89 -32.55 -20.48
C THR A 740 -14.33 -32.15 -20.17
N VAL A 741 -15.02 -31.56 -21.14
CA VAL A 741 -16.43 -31.13 -21.02
C VAL A 741 -17.24 -31.84 -22.10
N LEU A 742 -18.29 -32.54 -21.69
CA LEU A 742 -19.25 -33.17 -22.59
C LEU A 742 -20.53 -32.36 -22.60
N LEU A 743 -21.06 -32.02 -23.77
CA LEU A 743 -22.34 -31.34 -23.95
C LEU A 743 -23.35 -32.32 -24.55
N TRP A 744 -24.46 -32.58 -23.86
CA TRP A 744 -25.47 -33.55 -24.26
C TRP A 744 -26.66 -32.87 -24.93
N TYR A 745 -27.15 -33.44 -26.02
CA TYR A 745 -28.24 -32.88 -26.83
C TYR A 745 -29.49 -33.78 -26.83
N GLU A 746 -30.65 -33.23 -27.22
CA GLU A 746 -31.94 -33.95 -27.22
C GLU A 746 -31.96 -35.26 -28.02
N ASN A 747 -31.12 -35.36 -29.05
CA ASN A 747 -31.01 -36.53 -29.92
C ASN A 747 -30.10 -37.63 -29.34
N GLU A 748 -29.81 -37.59 -28.03
CA GLU A 748 -28.90 -38.50 -27.31
C GLU A 748 -27.45 -38.49 -27.84
N THR A 749 -27.07 -37.47 -28.60
CA THR A 749 -25.68 -37.25 -29.01
C THR A 749 -24.97 -36.31 -28.04
N PHE A 750 -23.64 -36.31 -28.06
CA PHE A 750 -22.84 -35.37 -27.30
C PHE A 750 -21.62 -34.89 -28.09
N ASP A 751 -21.21 -33.65 -27.82
CA ASP A 751 -19.91 -33.14 -28.21
C ASP A 751 -18.92 -33.24 -27.04
N SER A 752 -17.65 -33.45 -27.34
CA SER A 752 -16.56 -33.53 -26.35
C SER A 752 -15.51 -32.46 -26.61
N PHE A 753 -15.23 -31.65 -25.60
CA PHE A 753 -14.27 -30.56 -25.64
C PHE A 753 -13.16 -30.79 -24.61
N ILE A 754 -11.91 -30.60 -25.02
CA ILE A 754 -10.77 -30.56 -24.11
C ILE A 754 -10.47 -29.09 -23.84
N VAL A 755 -10.73 -28.65 -22.61
CA VAL A 755 -10.53 -27.27 -22.18
C VAL A 755 -9.18 -27.16 -21.51
N HIS A 756 -8.26 -26.42 -22.16
CA HIS A 756 -6.98 -26.04 -21.59
C HIS A 756 -7.15 -24.86 -20.63
N VAL A 757 -6.99 -25.11 -19.33
CA VAL A 757 -7.06 -24.13 -18.26
C VAL A 757 -5.68 -23.54 -18.04
N LEU A 758 -5.56 -22.21 -18.13
CA LEU A 758 -4.28 -21.55 -17.89
C LEU A 758 -3.76 -21.87 -16.48
N PRO A 759 -2.44 -22.11 -16.31
CA PRO A 759 -1.84 -22.28 -15.01
C PRO A 759 -2.02 -21.04 -14.14
N ALA A 760 -2.04 -21.25 -12.83
CA ALA A 760 -2.02 -20.15 -11.87
C ALA A 760 -0.81 -19.25 -12.16
N LEU A 761 -1.07 -17.97 -12.45
CA LEU A 761 0.00 -17.03 -12.72
C LEU A 761 0.74 -16.73 -11.42
N SER A 762 2.06 -16.61 -11.50
CA SER A 762 2.88 -16.33 -10.33
C SER A 762 3.40 -14.90 -10.33
N LYS A 763 3.54 -14.33 -9.13
CA LYS A 763 4.13 -13.02 -8.89
C LYS A 763 5.06 -13.02 -7.69
N ARG A 764 5.97 -12.05 -7.69
CA ARG A 764 6.76 -11.65 -6.52
C ARG A 764 6.83 -10.14 -6.52
N ILE A 765 5.99 -9.52 -5.69
CA ILE A 765 5.91 -8.06 -5.57
C ILE A 765 7.18 -7.51 -4.91
N PHE A 766 7.77 -8.24 -3.96
CA PHE A 766 9.01 -7.86 -3.28
C PHE A 766 10.17 -8.76 -3.69
N LYS A 767 11.39 -8.21 -3.71
CA LYS A 767 12.61 -8.97 -4.08
C LYS A 767 12.83 -10.19 -3.19
N LEU A 768 12.46 -10.12 -1.92
CA LEU A 768 12.70 -11.17 -0.93
C LEU A 768 11.40 -11.86 -0.44
N SER A 769 10.28 -11.71 -1.14
CA SER A 769 9.06 -12.47 -0.82
C SER A 769 9.09 -13.88 -1.44
N SER A 770 8.30 -14.79 -0.86
CA SER A 770 7.95 -16.04 -1.54
C SER A 770 7.22 -15.74 -2.85
N THR A 771 7.26 -16.70 -3.78
CA THR A 771 6.37 -16.67 -4.94
C THR A 771 4.94 -16.75 -4.45
N GLU A 772 4.11 -15.82 -4.86
CA GLU A 772 2.67 -15.85 -4.68
C GLU A 772 2.04 -16.36 -5.98
N TYR A 773 1.04 -17.23 -5.86
CA TYR A 773 0.24 -17.67 -6.99
C TYR A 773 -1.09 -16.96 -6.97
N VAL A 774 -1.54 -16.56 -8.15
CA VAL A 774 -2.80 -15.87 -8.37
C VAL A 774 -3.74 -16.86 -9.03
N THR A 775 -4.70 -17.37 -8.25
CA THR A 775 -5.82 -18.14 -8.78
C THR A 775 -6.78 -17.19 -9.47
N ALA A 776 -6.65 -17.11 -10.79
CA ALA A 776 -7.51 -16.32 -11.65
C ALA A 776 -8.44 -17.25 -12.44
N VAL A 777 -9.67 -16.79 -12.66
CA VAL A 777 -10.67 -17.49 -13.48
C VAL A 777 -10.76 -16.85 -14.85
N GLN A 778 -10.94 -17.67 -15.87
CA GLN A 778 -11.10 -17.26 -17.27
C GLN A 778 -12.44 -17.74 -17.83
N THR A 779 -13.04 -16.98 -18.74
CA THR A 779 -14.23 -17.45 -19.46
C THR A 779 -13.84 -18.45 -20.54
N ILE A 780 -14.54 -19.58 -20.56
CA ILE A 780 -14.54 -20.56 -21.64
C ILE A 780 -15.88 -20.47 -22.36
N SER A 781 -15.85 -20.53 -23.69
CA SER A 781 -17.03 -20.53 -24.54
C SER A 781 -16.98 -21.72 -25.48
N LEU A 782 -17.94 -22.64 -25.33
CA LEU A 782 -18.07 -23.84 -26.14
C LEU A 782 -19.27 -23.67 -27.08
N PRO A 783 -19.10 -23.79 -28.41
CA PRO A 783 -20.21 -23.63 -29.35
C PRO A 783 -21.27 -24.73 -29.15
N LEU A 784 -22.54 -24.36 -29.30
CA LEU A 784 -23.66 -25.30 -29.32
C LEU A 784 -24.11 -25.55 -30.75
N LEU A 785 -24.30 -26.82 -31.11
CA LEU A 785 -24.82 -27.21 -32.42
C LEU A 785 -26.33 -27.49 -32.41
N SER A 786 -26.90 -27.74 -31.22
CA SER A 786 -28.29 -28.16 -30.99
C SER A 786 -28.72 -27.76 -29.58
N PRO A 787 -30.03 -27.70 -29.26
CA PRO A 787 -30.49 -27.49 -27.88
C PRO A 787 -29.89 -28.50 -26.90
N VAL A 788 -29.31 -27.99 -25.81
CA VAL A 788 -28.59 -28.77 -24.81
C VAL A 788 -29.54 -29.28 -23.72
N ILE A 789 -29.39 -30.54 -23.32
CA ILE A 789 -30.14 -31.19 -22.24
C ILE A 789 -29.28 -31.50 -21.01
N GLY A 790 -27.96 -31.32 -21.10
CA GLY A 790 -27.07 -31.51 -19.96
C GLY A 790 -25.61 -31.28 -20.32
N LEU A 791 -24.76 -31.23 -19.30
CA LEU A 791 -23.31 -31.13 -19.45
C LEU A 791 -22.61 -31.99 -18.39
N GLU A 792 -21.45 -32.55 -18.74
CA GLU A 792 -20.63 -33.34 -17.82
C GLU A 792 -19.17 -32.85 -17.83
N PHE A 793 -18.64 -32.53 -16.66
CA PHE A 793 -17.22 -32.30 -16.43
C PHE A 793 -16.53 -33.60 -16.08
N VAL A 794 -15.47 -33.94 -16.82
CA VAL A 794 -14.69 -35.16 -16.64
C VAL A 794 -13.25 -34.78 -16.27
N VAL A 795 -12.81 -35.22 -15.08
CA VAL A 795 -11.51 -34.88 -14.48
C VAL A 795 -10.67 -36.13 -14.29
N ASN A 796 -9.47 -36.13 -14.88
CA ASN A 796 -8.57 -37.31 -14.94
C ASN A 796 -7.29 -37.18 -14.08
N ASP A 797 -6.99 -36.01 -13.50
CA ASP A 797 -5.74 -35.77 -12.73
C ASP A 797 -6.00 -35.62 -11.23
N THR A 798 -5.18 -36.28 -10.41
CA THR A 798 -5.38 -36.48 -8.98
C THR A 798 -4.93 -35.29 -8.11
N ASN A 799 -4.18 -34.34 -8.69
CA ASN A 799 -3.55 -33.24 -7.95
C ASN A 799 -4.08 -31.84 -8.29
N ALA A 800 -4.83 -31.66 -9.37
CA ALA A 800 -5.39 -30.37 -9.75
C ALA A 800 -6.81 -30.20 -9.19
N GLN A 801 -7.08 -29.06 -8.53
CA GLN A 801 -8.43 -28.65 -8.18
C GLN A 801 -8.92 -27.61 -9.18
N PHE A 802 -10.09 -27.83 -9.78
CA PHE A 802 -10.74 -26.89 -10.67
C PHE A 802 -11.79 -26.09 -9.91
N LEU A 803 -11.86 -24.79 -10.18
CA LEU A 803 -12.91 -23.89 -9.70
C LEU A 803 -13.75 -23.45 -10.90
N ILE A 804 -15.05 -23.71 -10.88
CA ILE A 804 -15.98 -23.40 -11.97
C ILE A 804 -17.10 -22.49 -11.44
N ASP A 805 -17.46 -21.47 -12.20
CA ASP A 805 -18.49 -20.49 -11.83
C ASP A 805 -19.38 -20.11 -13.02
N ASN A 806 -20.62 -19.68 -12.73
CA ASN A 806 -21.64 -19.14 -13.63
C ASN A 806 -21.72 -19.90 -14.97
N ILE A 807 -22.21 -21.14 -14.94
CA ILE A 807 -22.49 -21.87 -16.18
C ILE A 807 -23.74 -21.27 -16.81
N VAL A 808 -23.62 -20.81 -18.05
CA VAL A 808 -24.67 -20.12 -18.78
C VAL A 808 -24.81 -20.62 -20.22
N VAL A 809 -26.01 -20.51 -20.77
CA VAL A 809 -26.26 -20.59 -22.22
C VAL A 809 -26.37 -19.18 -22.76
N ALA A 810 -25.51 -18.82 -23.70
CA ALA A 810 -25.59 -17.58 -24.46
C ALA A 810 -26.63 -17.72 -25.58
N LYS A 811 -27.49 -16.71 -25.78
CA LYS A 811 -28.53 -16.70 -26.80
C LYS A 811 -28.10 -16.12 -28.14
#